data_AF-A0A962EEM7-F1
#
_entry.id   AF-A0A962EEM7-F1
#
_cell.length_a   1.000
_cell.length_b   1.000
_cell.length_c   1.000
_cell.angle_alpha   90.00
_cell.angle_beta   90.00
_cell.angle_gamma   90.00
#
_symmetry.space_group_name_H-M   'P 1'
#
loop_
_entity.id
_entity.type
_entity.pdbx_description
1 polymer ?
#
loop_
_entity_poly.entity_id
_entity_poly.type
_entity_poly.pdbx_seq_one_letter_code
_entity_poly.pdbx_strand_id
1 'polypeptide(L)'
;MTITRFASLLLLSLCGSLAMAQTNSNQERVERYTVLISGANVGHLDASIDGREVSIDFDYKNNGRGPTLKERIALSEAGLPTSWQIDGNTTFGSKVSETFKIDDGQAQWKDAAGAGTAPADGQHLYAAQSASPWALGLYARALLADGQASMPAYPAGAITLEEGESLLLGEQGSLLKARSYAVGGLDLNPRYLLLDEQKQLVAFITPRLVLVRAGYEGEENRLRGLAAQLSTQRMERLQRETARTFDAPVRIRNVRVFDPHTLALGAPSSVVFRGHRISSVQPIDSPDTPGEILIDGQGGTLIAGMFEMHGHLSQEQGPLNLAAGITSVRDMGNANDVLDGLIERVEKGEVAGTRVFRSGFIEGKSPFSSNNGILVDSQEAAIDAVRWYAARGYWQVKLYNSMTPAWAPAIVAEAHRLGLRVAGHVPAFGTADGMLDAGYDELTHINQIMLGWVLKPDEDTRSLLRFTAMKRFVQLDLESDPVQATLKRITSRGVAVEPTIAIHEAGMLGRDGQIPVGQASYLAHMPIGYQRDAKQAWFAVDGAQDDSDYRAAFVKLMDTLRLMHERGVLLIPGTDLGGSFAYHRELELFQQLGLSPAQVLKRATWDMAEYLGSEQSLGSIEARKLADFFIVDGDPTKDLGVLKQVRLVVKNGVVYAPSEIHARYGIRAFAEPLLLPTVAQPPE
;
A
#
# COMPACT_ATOMS: atom_id res chain seq x y z
N MET A 1 29.69 37.30 -66.72
CA MET A 1 28.59 37.53 -67.68
C MET A 1 27.32 37.80 -66.89
N THR A 2 26.48 38.83 -67.13
CA THR A 2 26.60 40.04 -67.95
C THR A 2 25.51 41.06 -67.52
N ILE A 3 25.90 42.27 -67.08
CA ILE A 3 25.19 43.59 -67.22
C ILE A 3 23.75 43.71 -66.62
N THR A 4 23.48 44.45 -65.53
CA THR A 4 23.45 45.93 -65.30
C THR A 4 22.31 46.72 -65.98
N ARG A 5 21.44 47.39 -65.18
CA ARG A 5 20.96 48.81 -65.27
C ARG A 5 19.73 49.00 -64.36
N PHE A 6 19.63 49.95 -63.41
CA PHE A 6 19.74 51.43 -63.37
C PHE A 6 18.53 52.23 -63.92
N ALA A 7 17.76 52.84 -63.00
CA ALA A 7 17.01 54.11 -63.01
C ALA A 7 15.79 53.99 -62.07
N SER A 8 15.54 54.74 -60.98
CA SER A 8 15.62 56.18 -60.64
C SER A 8 14.21 56.81 -60.54
N LEU A 9 14.02 57.65 -59.48
CA LEU A 9 12.84 58.50 -59.14
C LEU A 9 11.64 57.76 -58.46
N LEU A 10 10.84 58.33 -57.51
CA LEU A 10 10.91 59.61 -56.75
C LEU A 10 9.92 59.70 -55.53
N LEU A 11 10.33 60.36 -54.43
CA LEU A 11 9.55 61.07 -53.35
C LEU A 11 8.65 60.37 -52.28
N LEU A 12 8.75 60.96 -51.08
CA LEU A 12 7.74 61.19 -50.01
C LEU A 12 7.23 60.04 -49.09
N SER A 13 7.82 60.02 -47.88
CA SER A 13 7.13 60.20 -46.59
C SER A 13 5.69 59.69 -46.41
N LEU A 14 5.50 58.74 -45.49
CA LEU A 14 4.56 58.94 -44.37
C LEU A 14 4.97 58.12 -43.14
N CYS A 15 4.98 58.73 -41.95
CA CYS A 15 5.04 58.00 -40.68
C CYS A 15 3.73 57.24 -40.47
N GLY A 16 3.83 55.97 -40.05
CA GLY A 16 2.67 55.12 -39.77
C GLY A 16 3.02 54.07 -38.73
N SER A 17 3.02 54.48 -37.45
CA SER A 17 3.20 53.57 -36.31
C SER A 17 1.98 52.68 -36.14
N LEU A 18 1.93 51.59 -36.90
CA LEU A 18 0.98 50.49 -36.67
C LEU A 18 1.49 49.64 -35.50
N ALA A 19 1.14 50.07 -34.30
CA ALA A 19 1.11 49.18 -33.15
C ALA A 19 0.10 48.06 -33.46
N MET A 20 0.61 46.87 -33.79
CA MET A 20 -0.23 45.68 -33.80
C MET A 20 -0.64 45.40 -32.36
N ALA A 21 -1.87 45.80 -32.02
CA ALA A 21 -2.51 45.36 -30.79
C ALA A 21 -2.56 43.83 -30.81
N GLN A 22 -1.76 43.19 -29.96
CA GLN A 22 -1.98 41.79 -29.60
C GLN A 22 -3.34 41.73 -28.92
N THR A 23 -4.34 41.27 -29.67
CA THR A 23 -5.63 40.88 -29.08
C THR A 23 -5.38 39.63 -28.24
N ASN A 24 -5.12 39.82 -26.95
CA ASN A 24 -5.18 38.76 -25.96
C ASN A 24 -6.63 38.23 -25.94
N SER A 25 -6.90 37.22 -26.76
CA SER A 25 -8.10 36.42 -26.63
C SER A 25 -7.94 35.56 -25.38
N ASN A 26 -8.43 36.04 -24.24
CA ASN A 26 -8.84 35.19 -23.13
C ASN A 26 -10.01 34.33 -23.62
N GLN A 27 -9.70 33.28 -24.37
CA GLN A 27 -10.60 32.16 -24.58
C GLN A 27 -10.33 31.17 -23.45
N GLU A 28 -11.41 30.73 -22.80
CA GLU A 28 -11.39 29.64 -21.85
C GLU A 28 -10.70 28.42 -22.48
N ARG A 29 -9.64 27.92 -21.84
CA ARG A 29 -8.90 26.74 -22.29
C ARG A 29 -9.36 25.53 -21.50
N VAL A 30 -9.89 24.52 -22.19
CA VAL A 30 -10.25 23.24 -21.56
C VAL A 30 -9.17 22.21 -21.83
N GLU A 31 -8.51 21.74 -20.78
CA GLU A 31 -7.67 20.54 -20.82
C GLU A 31 -8.52 19.31 -20.50
N ARG A 32 -8.49 18.29 -21.36
CA ARG A 32 -9.23 17.04 -21.15
C ARG A 32 -8.27 15.87 -20.98
N TYR A 33 -8.60 14.97 -20.07
CA TYR A 33 -7.83 13.78 -19.78
C TYR A 33 -8.76 12.57 -19.59
N THR A 34 -8.30 11.41 -20.05
CA THR A 34 -8.98 10.12 -19.91
C THR A 34 -8.31 9.32 -18.80
N VAL A 35 -9.11 8.68 -17.93
CA VAL A 35 -8.63 7.76 -16.90
C VAL A 35 -8.75 6.33 -17.41
N LEU A 36 -7.60 5.66 -17.51
CA LEU A 36 -7.46 4.32 -18.07
C LEU A 36 -6.95 3.35 -17.00
N ILE A 37 -7.57 2.17 -16.94
CA ILE A 37 -7.11 1.04 -16.12
C ILE A 37 -7.12 -0.21 -16.99
N SER A 38 -5.93 -0.76 -17.27
CA SER A 38 -5.78 -2.00 -18.07
C SER A 38 -6.43 -1.87 -19.46
N GLY A 39 -6.20 -0.73 -20.12
CA GLY A 39 -6.77 -0.37 -21.41
C GLY A 39 -8.26 0.02 -21.42
N ALA A 40 -8.99 -0.11 -20.30
CA ALA A 40 -10.38 0.32 -20.20
C ALA A 40 -10.47 1.79 -19.76
N ASN A 41 -11.24 2.60 -20.50
CA ASN A 41 -11.69 3.92 -20.02
C ASN A 41 -12.68 3.74 -18.87
N VAL A 42 -12.33 4.30 -17.71
CA VAL A 42 -13.10 4.21 -16.46
C VAL A 42 -13.53 5.58 -15.94
N GLY A 43 -13.19 6.68 -16.63
CA GLY A 43 -13.44 8.04 -16.14
C GLY A 43 -12.66 9.14 -16.87
N HIS A 44 -12.76 10.36 -16.35
CA HIS A 44 -12.23 11.58 -16.96
C HIS A 44 -11.68 12.57 -15.93
N LEU A 45 -10.86 13.50 -16.39
CA LEU A 45 -10.58 14.76 -15.73
C LEU A 45 -10.69 15.87 -16.78
N ASP A 46 -11.60 16.81 -16.56
CA ASP A 46 -11.72 18.02 -17.39
C ASP A 46 -11.37 19.25 -16.55
N ALA A 47 -10.41 20.05 -17.01
CA ALA A 47 -9.98 21.29 -16.36
C ALA A 47 -10.22 22.50 -17.28
N SER A 48 -11.24 23.30 -16.96
CA SER A 48 -11.52 24.60 -17.58
C SER A 48 -10.66 25.69 -16.94
N ILE A 49 -9.94 26.45 -17.75
CA ILE A 49 -9.00 27.50 -17.31
C ILE A 49 -9.41 28.83 -17.95
N ASP A 50 -9.80 29.81 -17.13
CA ASP A 50 -10.07 31.19 -17.53
C ASP A 50 -9.11 32.15 -16.81
N GLY A 51 -8.08 32.60 -17.52
CA GLY A 51 -7.03 33.45 -16.97
C GLY A 51 -6.24 32.78 -15.84
N ARG A 52 -6.65 33.03 -14.59
CA ARG A 52 -6.06 32.46 -13.37
C ARG A 52 -7.04 31.65 -12.52
N GLU A 53 -8.29 31.53 -12.98
CA GLU A 53 -9.30 30.67 -12.37
C GLU A 53 -9.28 29.31 -13.08
N VAL A 54 -9.33 28.22 -12.32
CA VAL A 54 -9.37 26.85 -12.82
C VAL A 54 -10.54 26.12 -12.17
N SER A 55 -11.40 25.51 -12.98
CA SER A 55 -12.47 24.62 -12.52
C SER A 55 -12.21 23.21 -13.03
N ILE A 56 -12.27 22.21 -12.15
CA ILE A 56 -11.98 20.81 -12.48
C ILE A 56 -13.18 19.93 -12.16
N ASP A 57 -13.50 19.00 -13.06
CA ASP A 57 -14.41 17.87 -12.84
C ASP A 57 -13.59 16.58 -13.00
N PHE A 58 -13.52 15.76 -11.95
CA PHE A 58 -12.73 14.51 -11.92
C PHE A 58 -13.57 13.36 -11.37
N ASP A 59 -13.80 12.35 -12.20
CA ASP A 59 -14.54 11.14 -11.83
C ASP A 59 -13.88 9.91 -12.46
N TYR A 60 -13.78 8.81 -11.70
CA TYR A 60 -13.66 7.50 -12.31
C TYR A 60 -14.36 6.43 -11.47
N LYS A 61 -14.70 5.29 -12.08
CA LYS A 61 -15.27 4.11 -11.39
C LYS A 61 -14.60 2.82 -11.86
N ASN A 62 -13.91 2.16 -10.95
CA ASN A 62 -13.33 0.83 -11.11
C ASN A 62 -14.04 -0.15 -10.16
N ASN A 63 -14.59 -1.26 -10.68
CA ASN A 63 -15.35 -2.25 -9.91
C ASN A 63 -16.43 -1.64 -8.99
N GLY A 64 -17.14 -0.63 -9.53
CA GLY A 64 -18.19 0.12 -8.85
C GLY A 64 -17.71 1.16 -7.81
N ARG A 65 -16.42 1.50 -7.76
CA ARG A 65 -15.83 2.39 -6.75
C ARG A 65 -14.84 3.38 -7.37
N GLY A 66 -14.73 4.56 -6.77
CA GLY A 66 -13.79 5.60 -7.21
C GLY A 66 -14.30 7.00 -6.85
N PRO A 67 -13.41 8.00 -6.86
CA PRO A 67 -13.75 9.36 -6.46
C PRO A 67 -14.71 10.01 -7.44
N THR A 68 -15.40 11.04 -6.94
CA THR A 68 -16.16 12.02 -7.72
C THR A 68 -15.86 13.37 -7.09
N LEU A 69 -15.12 14.23 -7.77
CA LEU A 69 -14.54 15.46 -7.21
C LEU A 69 -14.76 16.63 -8.16
N LYS A 70 -15.10 17.79 -7.58
CA LYS A 70 -15.15 19.08 -8.28
C LYS A 70 -14.24 20.07 -7.57
N GLU A 71 -13.40 20.75 -8.32
CA GLU A 71 -12.43 21.71 -7.79
C GLU A 71 -12.63 23.10 -8.38
N ARG A 72 -12.30 24.13 -7.60
CA ARG A 72 -12.16 25.52 -8.04
C ARG A 72 -10.89 26.10 -7.44
N ILE A 73 -10.00 26.63 -8.26
CA ILE A 73 -8.66 27.11 -7.87
C ILE A 73 -8.44 28.50 -8.44
N ALA A 74 -8.10 29.48 -7.59
CA ALA A 74 -7.58 30.77 -8.04
C ALA A 74 -6.06 30.78 -7.89
N LEU A 75 -5.34 31.31 -8.89
CA LEU A 75 -3.87 31.35 -8.92
C LEU A 75 -3.32 32.79 -8.79
N SER A 76 -2.14 32.92 -8.20
CA SER A 76 -1.33 34.14 -8.20
C SER A 76 -0.67 34.39 -9.56
N GLU A 77 0.02 35.53 -9.73
CA GLU A 77 0.86 35.77 -10.92
C GLU A 77 2.01 34.77 -11.05
N ALA A 78 2.51 34.24 -9.93
CA ALA A 78 3.52 33.18 -9.90
C ALA A 78 2.94 31.77 -10.16
N GLY A 79 1.62 31.64 -10.38
CA GLY A 79 0.95 30.35 -10.58
C GLY A 79 0.77 29.51 -9.31
N LEU A 80 1.00 30.09 -8.12
CA LEU A 80 0.73 29.46 -6.82
C LEU A 80 -0.77 29.61 -6.47
N PRO A 81 -1.41 28.63 -5.80
CA PRO A 81 -2.80 28.77 -5.39
C PRO A 81 -2.95 29.90 -4.36
N THR A 82 -3.93 30.77 -4.59
CA THR A 82 -4.42 31.78 -3.63
C THR A 82 -5.77 31.40 -3.05
N SER A 83 -6.54 30.55 -3.75
CA SER A 83 -7.65 29.81 -3.16
C SER A 83 -7.80 28.43 -3.81
N TRP A 84 -8.39 27.50 -3.08
CA TRP A 84 -8.74 26.16 -3.56
C TRP A 84 -10.00 25.70 -2.82
N GLN A 85 -11.00 25.22 -3.54
CA GLN A 85 -12.16 24.51 -2.99
C GLN A 85 -12.24 23.14 -3.67
N ILE A 86 -12.43 22.08 -2.91
CA ILE A 86 -12.62 20.71 -3.39
C ILE A 86 -13.87 20.14 -2.71
N ASP A 87 -14.88 19.78 -3.50
CA ASP A 87 -16.13 19.20 -3.03
C ASP A 87 -16.39 17.86 -3.75
N GLY A 88 -16.85 16.84 -3.02
CA GLY A 88 -17.16 15.55 -3.64
C GLY A 88 -17.14 14.37 -2.67
N ASN A 89 -16.82 13.18 -3.17
CA ASN A 89 -16.70 11.93 -2.41
C ASN A 89 -15.40 11.18 -2.75
N THR A 90 -14.85 10.47 -1.76
CA THR A 90 -13.71 9.55 -1.92
C THR A 90 -14.12 8.21 -2.55
N THR A 91 -13.13 7.37 -2.87
CA THR A 91 -13.30 6.00 -3.40
C THR A 91 -14.26 5.11 -2.60
N PHE A 92 -14.33 5.27 -1.28
CA PHE A 92 -15.19 4.50 -0.38
C PHE A 92 -16.45 5.24 0.07
N GLY A 93 -16.69 6.44 -0.49
CA GLY A 93 -17.92 7.20 -0.32
C GLY A 93 -17.94 8.18 0.85
N SER A 94 -16.84 8.36 1.58
CA SER A 94 -16.73 9.46 2.55
C SER A 94 -16.72 10.81 1.83
N LYS A 95 -17.27 11.83 2.48
CA LYS A 95 -17.47 13.16 1.89
C LYS A 95 -16.19 13.97 1.92
N VAL A 96 -15.88 14.63 0.81
CA VAL A 96 -14.84 15.64 0.67
C VAL A 96 -15.47 17.04 0.70
N SER A 97 -14.91 17.90 1.54
CA SER A 97 -15.16 19.35 1.52
C SER A 97 -13.93 20.03 2.09
N GLU A 98 -12.97 20.31 1.22
CA GLU A 98 -11.67 20.88 1.53
C GLU A 98 -11.57 22.30 0.97
N THR A 99 -10.99 23.21 1.76
CA THR A 99 -10.84 24.62 1.43
C THR A 99 -9.43 25.12 1.76
N PHE A 100 -8.92 26.03 0.94
CA PHE A 100 -7.73 26.81 1.16
C PHE A 100 -7.96 28.24 0.66
N LYS A 101 -7.43 29.23 1.39
CA LYS A 101 -7.34 30.62 0.91
C LYS A 101 -6.14 31.34 1.51
N ILE A 102 -5.63 32.33 0.78
CA ILE A 102 -4.72 33.35 1.29
C ILE A 102 -5.52 34.65 1.42
N ASP A 103 -5.55 35.21 2.62
CA ASP A 103 -6.38 36.37 2.99
C ASP A 103 -5.66 37.20 4.06
N ASP A 104 -5.56 38.52 3.89
CA ASP A 104 -4.81 39.45 4.77
C ASP A 104 -3.40 38.95 5.21
N GLY A 105 -2.65 38.33 4.29
CA GLY A 105 -1.31 37.79 4.57
C GLY A 105 -1.30 36.52 5.43
N GLN A 106 -2.44 35.84 5.56
CA GLN A 106 -2.58 34.55 6.24
C GLN A 106 -3.08 33.48 5.25
N ALA A 107 -2.36 32.36 5.18
CA ALA A 107 -2.86 31.12 4.62
C ALA A 107 -3.82 30.48 5.62
N GLN A 108 -5.00 30.04 5.16
CA GLN A 108 -6.03 29.39 5.95
C GLN A 108 -6.53 28.17 5.19
N TRP A 109 -6.70 27.04 5.88
CA TRP A 109 -7.23 25.82 5.28
C TRP A 109 -8.19 25.08 6.20
N LYS A 110 -9.01 24.23 5.58
CA LYS A 110 -9.83 23.22 6.25
C LYS A 110 -9.94 22.00 5.35
N ASP A 111 -9.51 20.85 5.82
CA ASP A 111 -9.58 19.57 5.12
C ASP A 111 -10.21 18.49 6.03
N ALA A 112 -10.12 17.20 5.65
CA ALA A 112 -10.64 16.12 6.49
C ALA A 112 -9.78 15.89 7.75
N ALA A 113 -8.51 16.32 7.76
CA ALA A 113 -7.62 16.24 8.92
C ALA A 113 -7.79 17.41 9.92
N GLY A 114 -8.43 18.51 9.51
CA GLY A 114 -8.84 19.62 10.38
C GLY A 114 -8.73 21.00 9.72
N ALA A 115 -8.82 22.06 10.53
CA ALA A 115 -8.58 23.44 10.09
C ALA A 115 -7.25 23.96 10.63
N GLY A 116 -6.61 24.87 9.91
CA GLY A 116 -5.35 25.50 10.31
C GLY A 116 -5.09 26.84 9.62
N THR A 117 -4.15 27.60 10.18
CA THR A 117 -3.70 28.89 9.65
C THR A 117 -2.20 29.06 9.80
N ALA A 118 -1.55 29.76 8.87
CA ALA A 118 -0.13 30.11 8.93
C ALA A 118 0.13 31.42 8.15
N PRO A 119 1.21 32.17 8.44
CA PRO A 119 1.57 33.35 7.66
C PRO A 119 1.78 33.01 6.18
N ALA A 120 1.23 33.83 5.28
CA ALA A 120 1.45 33.74 3.84
C ALA A 120 2.68 34.55 3.43
N ASP A 121 3.80 33.87 3.22
CA ASP A 121 5.09 34.46 2.82
C ASP A 121 5.36 34.37 1.30
N GLY A 122 4.49 33.68 0.55
CA GLY A 122 4.65 33.43 -0.88
C GLY A 122 5.68 32.35 -1.23
N GLN A 123 6.22 31.63 -0.24
CA GLN A 123 7.26 30.59 -0.41
C GLN A 123 6.73 29.16 -0.17
N HIS A 124 5.44 29.03 0.14
CA HIS A 124 4.79 27.76 0.47
C HIS A 124 3.74 27.36 -0.56
N LEU A 125 3.71 26.08 -0.94
CA LEU A 125 2.62 25.47 -1.70
C LEU A 125 1.53 24.91 -0.78
N TYR A 126 0.26 25.06 -1.15
CA TYR A 126 -0.79 24.28 -0.48
C TYR A 126 -0.75 22.83 -0.97
N ALA A 127 -0.38 21.91 -0.08
CA ALA A 127 -0.59 20.49 -0.30
C ALA A 127 -2.09 20.21 -0.11
N ALA A 128 -2.83 20.01 -1.20
CA ALA A 128 -4.23 19.64 -1.13
C ALA A 128 -4.34 18.13 -0.83
N GLN A 129 -5.21 17.76 0.11
CA GLN A 129 -5.42 16.39 0.55
C GLN A 129 -6.17 15.58 -0.52
N SER A 130 -7.31 16.09 -0.96
CA SER A 130 -8.25 15.36 -1.82
C SER A 130 -8.21 15.80 -3.29
N ALA A 131 -7.13 16.45 -3.74
CA ALA A 131 -7.03 16.98 -5.10
C ALA A 131 -6.84 15.90 -6.17
N SER A 132 -7.37 16.17 -7.37
CA SER A 132 -7.15 15.36 -8.56
C SER A 132 -5.68 15.39 -9.02
N PRO A 133 -5.26 14.46 -9.91
CA PRO A 133 -3.89 14.44 -10.43
C PRO A 133 -3.42 15.71 -11.14
N TRP A 134 -4.32 16.63 -11.51
CA TRP A 134 -3.95 17.94 -12.07
C TRP A 134 -3.07 18.77 -11.12
N ALA A 135 -3.26 18.61 -9.80
CA ALA A 135 -2.44 19.22 -8.76
C ALA A 135 -0.93 18.93 -8.93
N LEU A 136 -0.56 17.73 -9.41
CA LEU A 136 0.84 17.37 -9.65
C LEU A 136 1.49 18.26 -10.71
N GLY A 137 0.73 18.63 -11.75
CA GLY A 137 1.18 19.56 -12.78
C GLY A 137 1.37 20.97 -12.24
N LEU A 138 0.50 21.42 -11.32
CA LEU A 138 0.67 22.69 -10.60
C LEU A 138 1.93 22.68 -9.74
N TYR A 139 2.15 21.65 -8.91
CA TYR A 139 3.32 21.55 -8.04
C TYR A 139 4.63 21.52 -8.82
N ALA A 140 4.70 20.70 -9.87
CA ALA A 140 5.88 20.64 -10.73
C ALA A 140 6.14 21.98 -11.45
N ARG A 141 5.11 22.68 -11.93
CA ARG A 141 5.27 24.02 -12.54
C ARG A 141 5.85 25.05 -11.57
N ALA A 142 5.39 25.08 -10.31
CA ALA A 142 5.89 26.01 -9.30
C ALA A 142 7.38 25.76 -8.99
N LEU A 143 7.76 24.50 -8.73
CA LEU A 143 9.15 24.10 -8.48
C LEU A 143 10.07 24.42 -9.68
N LEU A 144 9.58 24.18 -10.91
CA LEU A 144 10.27 24.52 -12.16
C LEU A 144 10.25 26.01 -12.54
N ALA A 145 9.52 26.87 -11.82
CA ALA A 145 9.54 28.32 -12.03
C ALA A 145 10.67 28.96 -11.21
N ASP A 146 10.80 28.56 -9.95
CA ASP A 146 11.82 29.07 -9.02
C ASP A 146 13.18 28.35 -9.17
N GLY A 147 13.26 27.29 -9.99
CA GLY A 147 14.46 26.47 -10.15
C GLY A 147 14.80 25.65 -8.90
N GLN A 148 13.81 25.40 -8.03
CA GLN A 148 13.97 24.72 -6.76
C GLN A 148 13.64 23.22 -6.88
N ALA A 149 14.48 22.37 -6.28
CA ALA A 149 14.20 20.94 -6.17
C ALA A 149 13.21 20.60 -5.02
N SER A 150 12.92 21.57 -4.14
CA SER A 150 12.07 21.42 -2.97
C SER A 150 11.48 22.77 -2.57
N MET A 151 10.18 22.81 -2.23
CA MET A 151 9.48 24.00 -1.76
C MET A 151 8.67 23.65 -0.50
N PRO A 152 8.71 24.46 0.57
CA PRO A 152 7.86 24.28 1.76
C PRO A 152 6.37 24.12 1.44
N ALA A 153 5.63 23.44 2.31
CA ALA A 153 4.21 23.19 2.11
C ALA A 153 3.35 23.56 3.32
N TYR A 154 2.14 24.06 3.06
CA TYR A 154 1.06 24.05 4.05
C TYR A 154 0.34 22.69 4.02
N PRO A 155 -0.03 22.12 5.18
CA PRO A 155 0.14 22.66 6.53
C PRO A 155 1.57 22.54 7.10
N ALA A 156 2.37 21.61 6.59
CA ALA A 156 3.76 21.40 6.96
C ALA A 156 4.49 20.58 5.88
N GLY A 157 5.80 20.34 6.07
CA GLY A 157 6.62 19.54 5.15
C GLY A 157 7.10 20.33 3.94
N ALA A 158 7.53 19.61 2.90
CA ALA A 158 7.96 20.19 1.64
C ALA A 158 7.59 19.27 0.47
N ILE A 159 7.26 19.87 -0.67
CA ILE A 159 7.06 19.15 -1.94
C ILE A 159 8.38 19.14 -2.68
N THR A 160 8.84 17.96 -3.10
CA THR A 160 10.07 17.79 -3.89
C THR A 160 9.78 17.42 -5.33
N LEU A 161 10.72 17.71 -6.24
CA LEU A 161 10.67 17.33 -7.65
C LEU A 161 12.01 16.72 -8.10
N GLU A 162 11.99 15.45 -8.52
CA GLU A 162 13.10 14.80 -9.24
C GLU A 162 12.78 14.81 -10.75
N GLU A 163 13.71 15.28 -11.57
CA GLU A 163 13.59 15.27 -13.04
C GLU A 163 13.88 13.87 -13.60
N GLY A 164 13.03 13.42 -14.53
CA GLY A 164 13.17 12.12 -15.21
C GLY A 164 13.42 12.23 -16.72
N GLU A 165 13.23 11.09 -17.37
CA GLU A 165 13.53 10.85 -18.79
C GLU A 165 12.65 11.67 -19.75
N SER A 166 13.19 12.02 -20.91
CA SER A 166 12.42 12.65 -22.01
C SER A 166 11.80 11.58 -22.90
N LEU A 167 10.54 11.77 -23.28
CA LEU A 167 9.77 10.85 -24.11
C LEU A 167 9.15 11.59 -25.31
N LEU A 168 9.01 10.86 -26.41
CA LEU A 168 8.13 11.24 -27.51
C LEU A 168 6.92 10.31 -27.46
N LEU A 169 5.75 10.89 -27.24
CA LEU A 169 4.45 10.23 -27.30
C LEU A 169 3.85 10.46 -28.69
N GLY A 170 3.16 9.47 -29.24
CA GLY A 170 2.62 9.55 -30.60
C GLY A 170 1.30 8.83 -30.79
N GLU A 171 0.29 9.56 -31.25
CA GLU A 171 -1.02 8.99 -31.56
C GLU A 171 -1.65 9.71 -32.77
N GLN A 172 -2.29 8.94 -33.66
CA GLN A 172 -3.00 9.41 -34.85
C GLN A 172 -2.20 10.40 -35.74
N GLY A 173 -0.86 10.27 -35.76
CA GLY A 173 0.05 11.11 -36.54
C GLY A 173 0.48 12.41 -35.83
N SER A 174 -0.03 12.69 -34.64
CA SER A 174 0.49 13.75 -33.75
C SER A 174 1.66 13.23 -32.93
N LEU A 175 2.63 14.10 -32.64
CA LEU A 175 3.78 13.81 -31.78
C LEU A 175 3.86 14.84 -30.66
N LEU A 176 3.95 14.38 -29.42
CA LEU A 176 4.08 15.21 -28.23
C LEU A 176 5.35 14.85 -27.49
N LYS A 177 6.27 15.82 -27.42
CA LYS A 177 7.48 15.70 -26.59
C LYS A 177 7.12 16.03 -25.15
N ALA A 178 7.40 15.09 -24.26
CA ALA A 178 7.13 15.18 -22.84
C ALA A 178 8.36 14.76 -22.03
N ARG A 179 8.35 15.06 -20.73
CA ARG A 179 9.38 14.64 -19.78
C ARG A 179 8.72 14.13 -18.51
N SER A 180 9.19 13.00 -17.99
CA SER A 180 8.72 12.48 -16.72
C SER A 180 9.34 13.22 -15.53
N TYR A 181 8.60 13.28 -14.43
CA TYR A 181 9.00 13.86 -13.16
C TYR A 181 8.45 13.01 -12.01
N ALA A 182 9.10 13.06 -10.86
CA ALA A 182 8.63 12.45 -9.62
C ALA A 182 8.38 13.53 -8.57
N VAL A 183 7.12 13.69 -8.15
CA VAL A 183 6.73 14.61 -7.06
C VAL A 183 6.72 13.85 -5.74
N GLY A 184 7.48 14.31 -4.75
CA GLY A 184 7.68 13.61 -3.47
C GLY A 184 7.58 14.51 -2.24
N GLY A 185 8.06 14.00 -1.10
CA GLY A 185 8.18 14.73 0.17
C GLY A 185 6.94 14.73 1.06
N LEU A 186 5.74 14.68 0.47
CA LEU A 186 4.47 14.63 1.21
C LEU A 186 4.08 13.22 1.67
N ASP A 187 4.43 12.20 0.89
CA ASP A 187 3.95 10.82 1.02
C ASP A 187 5.08 9.79 1.00
N LEU A 188 4.78 8.55 1.39
CA LEU A 188 5.72 7.43 1.45
C LEU A 188 6.37 7.09 0.10
N ASN A 189 5.67 7.35 -1.01
CA ASN A 189 6.12 7.09 -2.37
C ASN A 189 5.89 8.33 -3.24
N PRO A 190 6.79 8.64 -4.19
CA PRO A 190 6.58 9.74 -5.11
C PRO A 190 5.44 9.43 -6.10
N ARG A 191 4.79 10.48 -6.60
CA ARG A 191 3.80 10.40 -7.69
C ARG A 191 4.45 10.82 -9.00
N TYR A 192 4.37 9.95 -10.01
CA TYR A 192 5.00 10.17 -11.31
C TYR A 192 4.05 10.87 -12.29
N LEU A 193 4.54 11.91 -12.95
CA LEU A 193 3.81 12.65 -13.99
C LEU A 193 4.67 12.93 -15.21
N LEU A 194 4.03 13.26 -16.34
CA LEU A 194 4.67 13.79 -17.53
C LEU A 194 4.22 15.23 -17.77
N LEU A 195 5.16 16.11 -18.12
CA LEU A 195 4.88 17.47 -18.61
C LEU A 195 5.36 17.65 -20.05
N ASP A 196 4.70 18.49 -20.84
CA ASP A 196 5.15 18.89 -22.17
C ASP A 196 6.15 20.07 -22.12
N GLU A 197 6.63 20.51 -23.28
CA GLU A 197 7.55 21.65 -23.40
C GLU A 197 6.94 22.99 -22.93
N GLN A 198 5.62 23.07 -22.79
CA GLN A 198 4.90 24.21 -22.22
C GLN A 198 4.63 24.01 -20.71
N LYS A 199 5.20 22.97 -20.09
CA LYS A 199 5.02 22.56 -18.68
C LYS A 199 3.56 22.22 -18.32
N GLN A 200 2.71 21.88 -19.30
CA GLN A 200 1.33 21.45 -19.05
C GLN A 200 1.30 19.95 -18.77
N LEU A 201 0.34 19.48 -17.97
CA LEU A 201 0.24 18.07 -17.62
C LEU A 201 -0.09 17.24 -18.87
N VAL A 202 0.65 16.15 -19.09
CA VAL A 202 0.43 15.21 -20.19
C VAL A 202 -0.15 13.92 -19.65
N ALA A 203 0.40 13.40 -18.56
CA ALA A 203 -0.12 12.23 -17.88
C ALA A 203 0.24 12.21 -16.39
N PHE A 204 -0.60 11.57 -15.57
CA PHE A 204 -0.24 11.00 -14.28
C PHE A 204 -0.19 9.48 -14.43
N ILE A 205 0.90 8.85 -14.02
CA ILE A 205 1.19 7.45 -14.36
C ILE A 205 1.45 6.59 -13.13
N THR A 206 0.87 5.40 -13.12
CA THR A 206 1.15 4.33 -12.16
C THR A 206 1.19 2.99 -12.90
N PRO A 207 1.73 1.91 -12.29
CA PRO A 207 1.70 0.58 -12.91
C PRO A 207 0.29 -0.02 -13.12
N ARG A 208 -0.77 0.60 -12.57
CA ARG A 208 -2.16 0.10 -12.64
C ARG A 208 -3.11 1.03 -13.40
N LEU A 209 -3.05 2.33 -13.11
CA LEU A 209 -3.88 3.41 -13.64
C LEU A 209 -3.00 4.45 -14.35
N VAL A 210 -3.48 4.94 -15.49
CA VAL A 210 -2.93 6.11 -16.19
C VAL A 210 -4.06 7.13 -16.37
N LEU A 211 -3.82 8.37 -15.98
CA LEU A 211 -4.58 9.52 -16.45
C LEU A 211 -3.74 10.18 -17.54
N VAL A 212 -4.29 10.34 -18.75
CA VAL A 212 -3.54 10.85 -19.91
C VAL A 212 -4.38 11.87 -20.69
N ARG A 213 -3.73 12.89 -21.25
CA ARG A 213 -4.35 13.93 -22.08
C ARG A 213 -5.12 13.28 -23.24
N ALA A 214 -6.32 13.78 -23.51
CA ALA A 214 -7.18 13.24 -24.56
C ALA A 214 -6.48 13.28 -25.94
N GLY A 215 -6.58 12.18 -26.69
CA GLY A 215 -5.85 11.96 -27.94
C GLY A 215 -4.47 11.31 -27.77
N TYR A 216 -4.16 10.75 -26.59
CA TYR A 216 -2.95 9.97 -26.28
C TYR A 216 -3.27 8.69 -25.49
N GLU A 217 -4.52 8.22 -25.52
CA GLU A 217 -4.99 7.02 -24.84
C GLU A 217 -4.24 5.73 -25.24
N GLY A 218 -3.76 5.66 -26.49
CA GLY A 218 -2.98 4.53 -27.03
C GLY A 218 -1.60 4.35 -26.38
N GLU A 219 -1.08 5.36 -25.69
CA GLU A 219 0.20 5.28 -24.97
C GLU A 219 0.07 4.61 -23.58
N GLU A 220 -1.14 4.26 -23.11
CA GLU A 220 -1.38 3.74 -21.74
C GLU A 220 -0.46 2.58 -21.34
N ASN A 221 -0.31 1.57 -22.19
CA ASN A 221 0.54 0.42 -21.90
C ASN A 221 2.01 0.82 -21.71
N ARG A 222 2.51 1.75 -22.53
CA ARG A 222 3.88 2.27 -22.45
C ARG A 222 4.07 3.17 -21.23
N LEU A 223 3.07 3.98 -20.88
CA LEU A 223 3.07 4.85 -19.70
C LEU A 223 2.99 4.04 -18.39
N ARG A 224 2.21 2.96 -18.34
CA ARG A 224 2.24 1.97 -17.24
C ARG A 224 3.61 1.31 -17.11
N GLY A 225 4.21 0.91 -18.24
CA GLY A 225 5.55 0.32 -18.29
C GLY A 225 6.62 1.27 -17.74
N LEU A 226 6.58 2.55 -18.15
CA LEU A 226 7.45 3.59 -17.61
C LEU A 226 7.27 3.77 -16.10
N ALA A 227 6.03 3.82 -15.59
CA ALA A 227 5.78 3.94 -14.15
C ALA A 227 6.35 2.75 -13.36
N ALA A 228 6.23 1.53 -13.89
CA ALA A 228 6.84 0.33 -13.31
C ALA A 228 8.37 0.42 -13.32
N GLN A 229 8.98 0.81 -14.45
CA GLN A 229 10.43 1.03 -14.58
C GLN A 229 10.96 2.06 -13.56
N LEU A 230 10.34 3.24 -13.48
CA LEU A 230 10.75 4.31 -12.56
C LEU A 230 10.66 3.89 -11.09
N SER A 231 9.59 3.16 -10.72
CA SER A 231 9.49 2.59 -9.37
C SER A 231 10.57 1.52 -9.13
N THR A 232 10.85 0.66 -10.11
CA THR A 232 11.88 -0.39 -9.96
C THR A 232 13.28 0.21 -9.79
N GLN A 233 13.64 1.20 -10.61
CA GLN A 233 14.90 1.96 -10.48
C GLN A 233 15.06 2.59 -9.07
N ARG A 234 13.98 3.09 -8.46
CA ARG A 234 13.99 3.58 -7.07
C ARG A 234 14.23 2.45 -6.06
N MET A 235 13.58 1.30 -6.22
CA MET A 235 13.73 0.15 -5.32
C MET A 235 15.10 -0.51 -5.41
N GLU A 236 15.69 -0.58 -6.61
CA GLU A 236 17.08 -1.01 -6.79
C GLU A 236 18.07 -0.03 -6.15
N ARG A 237 17.83 1.29 -6.28
CA ARG A 237 18.65 2.32 -5.63
C ARG A 237 18.61 2.16 -4.10
N LEU A 238 17.42 1.97 -3.54
CA LEU A 238 17.23 1.69 -2.11
C LEU A 238 17.95 0.41 -1.68
N GLN A 239 17.83 -0.67 -2.45
CA GLN A 239 18.51 -1.94 -2.18
C GLN A 239 20.03 -1.77 -2.16
N ARG A 240 20.62 -1.14 -3.19
CA ARG A 240 22.07 -0.84 -3.25
C ARG A 240 22.57 0.02 -2.09
N GLU A 241 21.74 0.93 -1.58
CA GLU A 241 22.11 1.88 -0.53
C GLU A 241 21.89 1.37 0.90
N THR A 242 21.08 0.33 1.11
CA THR A 242 20.66 -0.13 2.46
C THR A 242 21.03 -1.59 2.78
N ALA A 243 21.18 -2.44 1.77
CA ALA A 243 21.54 -3.84 1.95
C ALA A 243 23.02 -4.00 2.28
N ARG A 244 23.33 -4.89 3.23
CA ARG A 244 24.71 -5.31 3.54
C ARG A 244 24.83 -6.82 3.47
N THR A 245 25.84 -7.29 2.76
CA THR A 245 26.22 -8.70 2.64
C THR A 245 27.66 -8.88 3.10
N PHE A 246 27.99 -10.10 3.55
CA PHE A 246 29.30 -10.42 4.10
C PHE A 246 29.74 -11.83 3.65
N ASP A 247 30.95 -11.96 3.11
CA ASP A 247 31.51 -13.24 2.64
C ASP A 247 32.03 -14.14 3.79
N ALA A 248 32.21 -13.54 4.97
CA ALA A 248 32.60 -14.19 6.21
C ALA A 248 31.39 -14.47 7.11
N PRO A 249 31.48 -15.39 8.10
CA PRO A 249 30.40 -15.60 9.06
C PRO A 249 30.16 -14.32 9.87
N VAL A 250 28.89 -14.01 10.13
CA VAL A 250 28.46 -12.86 10.92
C VAL A 250 28.01 -13.35 12.29
N ARG A 251 28.60 -12.79 13.35
CA ARG A 251 28.20 -13.01 14.75
C ARG A 251 27.40 -11.82 15.24
N ILE A 252 26.12 -12.04 15.51
CA ILE A 252 25.32 -11.16 16.35
C ILE A 252 25.60 -11.56 17.81
N ARG A 253 26.46 -10.83 18.51
CA ARG A 253 26.78 -11.08 19.92
C ARG A 253 25.81 -10.34 20.84
N ASN A 254 25.74 -10.75 22.12
CA ASN A 254 25.04 -10.00 23.16
C ASN A 254 23.55 -9.76 22.83
N VAL A 255 22.81 -10.84 22.62
CA VAL A 255 21.36 -10.84 22.38
C VAL A 255 20.63 -11.83 23.28
N ARG A 256 19.33 -11.63 23.46
CA ARG A 256 18.42 -12.63 24.04
C ARG A 256 17.52 -13.19 22.94
N VAL A 257 17.63 -14.49 22.68
CA VAL A 257 16.80 -15.16 21.65
C VAL A 257 15.41 -15.44 22.22
N PHE A 258 14.36 -15.07 21.50
CA PHE A 258 13.00 -15.56 21.78
C PHE A 258 12.84 -17.00 21.28
N ASP A 259 12.41 -17.89 22.18
CA ASP A 259 12.08 -19.28 21.86
C ASP A 259 10.55 -19.46 21.80
N PRO A 260 9.97 -19.77 20.62
CA PRO A 260 8.53 -19.95 20.47
C PRO A 260 7.98 -21.21 21.15
N HIS A 261 8.83 -22.18 21.54
CA HIS A 261 8.39 -23.40 22.22
C HIS A 261 8.24 -23.20 23.74
N THR A 262 9.16 -22.45 24.36
CA THR A 262 9.09 -22.10 25.79
C THR A 262 8.36 -20.80 26.07
N LEU A 263 8.00 -20.03 25.04
CA LEU A 263 7.34 -18.71 25.13
C LEU A 263 8.17 -17.68 25.94
N ALA A 264 9.49 -17.81 25.93
CA ALA A 264 10.38 -17.07 26.81
C ALA A 264 11.63 -16.54 26.08
N LEU A 265 12.30 -15.57 26.71
CA LEU A 265 13.63 -15.13 26.30
C LEU A 265 14.71 -16.02 26.93
N GLY A 266 15.60 -16.53 26.09
CA GLY A 266 16.77 -17.29 26.51
C GLY A 266 17.79 -16.47 27.31
N ALA A 267 18.85 -17.18 27.74
CA ALA A 267 20.03 -16.55 28.32
C ALA A 267 20.75 -15.65 27.28
N PRO A 268 21.55 -14.65 27.73
CA PRO A 268 22.40 -13.89 26.84
C PRO A 268 23.27 -14.81 25.98
N SER A 269 23.23 -14.60 24.67
CA SER A 269 23.76 -15.50 23.66
C SER A 269 24.41 -14.74 22.50
N SER A 270 25.10 -15.47 21.64
CA SER A 270 25.55 -15.04 20.32
C SER A 270 24.90 -15.92 19.24
N VAL A 271 24.42 -15.31 18.16
CA VAL A 271 23.88 -16.01 16.98
C VAL A 271 24.84 -15.83 15.82
N VAL A 272 25.36 -16.93 15.27
CA VAL A 272 26.29 -16.92 14.13
C VAL A 272 25.59 -17.43 12.89
N PHE A 273 25.66 -16.69 11.78
CA PHE A 273 25.16 -17.11 10.47
C PHE A 273 26.23 -16.96 9.38
N ARG A 274 26.10 -17.71 8.28
CA ARG A 274 26.98 -17.58 7.11
C ARG A 274 26.16 -17.78 5.83
N GLY A 275 26.30 -16.86 4.88
CA GLY A 275 25.37 -16.79 3.75
C GLY A 275 23.93 -16.75 4.29
N HIS A 276 23.05 -17.57 3.73
CA HIS A 276 21.63 -17.51 4.04
C HIS A 276 21.20 -18.33 5.27
N ARG A 277 22.11 -18.97 6.04
CA ARG A 277 21.73 -19.89 7.14
C ARG A 277 22.44 -19.61 8.46
N ILE A 278 21.69 -19.78 9.56
CA ILE A 278 22.19 -19.79 10.92
C ILE A 278 23.10 -21.01 11.08
N SER A 279 24.34 -20.77 11.49
CA SER A 279 25.33 -21.82 11.75
C SER A 279 25.20 -22.37 13.16
N SER A 280 24.99 -21.50 14.16
CA SER A 280 24.84 -21.89 15.57
C SER A 280 24.29 -20.76 16.44
N VAL A 281 23.58 -21.13 17.50
CA VAL A 281 23.38 -20.27 18.69
C VAL A 281 24.39 -20.72 19.75
N GLN A 282 25.08 -19.77 20.38
CA GLN A 282 26.21 -20.00 21.28
C GLN A 282 26.05 -19.20 22.58
N PRO A 283 26.57 -19.65 23.74
CA PRO A 283 26.71 -18.81 24.93
C PRO A 283 27.45 -17.49 24.64
N ILE A 284 27.08 -16.41 25.34
CA ILE A 284 27.66 -15.06 25.13
C ILE A 284 29.18 -14.99 25.32
N ASP A 285 29.74 -15.86 26.16
CA ASP A 285 31.16 -16.00 26.50
C ASP A 285 31.93 -16.96 25.58
N SER A 286 31.28 -17.49 24.54
CA SER A 286 31.94 -18.31 23.51
C SER A 286 32.96 -17.46 22.75
N PRO A 287 34.19 -17.96 22.52
CA PRO A 287 35.23 -17.19 21.83
C PRO A 287 34.82 -16.88 20.38
N ASP A 288 35.13 -15.66 19.93
CA ASP A 288 34.98 -15.25 18.54
C ASP A 288 35.90 -16.09 17.63
N THR A 289 35.40 -16.51 16.47
CA THR A 289 36.25 -17.20 15.48
C THR A 289 37.02 -16.16 14.66
N PRO A 290 38.33 -16.30 14.44
CA PRO A 290 39.09 -15.37 13.61
C PRO A 290 38.47 -15.20 12.22
N GLY A 291 38.22 -13.93 11.84
CA GLY A 291 37.59 -13.57 10.56
C GLY A 291 36.07 -13.41 10.61
N GLU A 292 35.40 -13.62 11.74
CA GLU A 292 33.98 -13.28 11.89
C GLU A 292 33.72 -11.77 11.83
N ILE A 293 32.61 -11.39 11.21
CA ILE A 293 32.07 -10.03 11.25
C ILE A 293 31.24 -9.89 12.54
N LEU A 294 31.67 -9.02 13.45
CA LEU A 294 31.01 -8.83 14.74
C LEU A 294 29.98 -7.69 14.67
N ILE A 295 28.76 -7.98 15.13
CA ILE A 295 27.70 -6.98 15.36
C ILE A 295 27.23 -7.14 16.81
N ASP A 296 27.28 -6.06 17.59
CA ASP A 296 26.80 -6.05 18.98
C ASP A 296 25.29 -5.81 19.02
N GLY A 297 24.53 -6.78 19.52
CA GLY A 297 23.08 -6.66 19.74
C GLY A 297 22.69 -5.83 20.96
N GLN A 298 23.67 -5.38 21.78
CA GLN A 298 23.49 -4.47 22.91
C GLN A 298 22.50 -4.97 23.99
N GLY A 299 22.33 -6.28 24.11
CA GLY A 299 21.39 -6.92 25.04
C GLY A 299 19.96 -7.05 24.50
N GLY A 300 19.71 -6.61 23.27
CA GLY A 300 18.40 -6.61 22.62
C GLY A 300 17.82 -8.01 22.37
N THR A 301 16.51 -8.04 22.13
CA THR A 301 15.78 -9.29 21.85
C THR A 301 15.86 -9.64 20.38
N LEU A 302 16.34 -10.84 20.06
CA LEU A 302 16.43 -11.38 18.70
C LEU A 302 15.29 -12.38 18.46
N ILE A 303 14.52 -12.15 17.40
CA ILE A 303 13.26 -12.85 17.09
C ILE A 303 13.32 -13.35 15.65
N ALA A 304 12.80 -14.55 15.39
CA ALA A 304 12.61 -15.03 14.02
C ALA A 304 11.72 -14.06 13.23
N GLY A 305 11.97 -13.91 11.93
CA GLY A 305 11.23 -13.00 11.08
C GLY A 305 9.73 -13.32 11.03
N MET A 306 8.89 -12.28 11.11
CA MET A 306 7.43 -12.44 11.16
C MET A 306 6.82 -12.75 9.79
N PHE A 307 5.58 -13.25 9.84
CA PHE A 307 4.76 -13.67 8.71
C PHE A 307 3.47 -12.85 8.59
N GLU A 308 3.39 -11.94 7.63
CA GLU A 308 2.13 -11.26 7.26
C GLU A 308 1.29 -12.18 6.36
N MET A 309 0.11 -12.60 6.83
CA MET A 309 -0.65 -13.69 6.20
C MET A 309 -1.77 -13.23 5.26
N HIS A 310 -2.01 -11.92 5.16
CA HIS A 310 -2.89 -11.31 4.17
C HIS A 310 -2.23 -10.08 3.52
N GLY A 311 -1.12 -10.33 2.81
CA GLY A 311 -0.48 -9.33 1.98
C GLY A 311 -1.09 -9.24 0.57
N HIS A 312 -1.02 -8.05 -0.03
CA HIS A 312 -1.22 -7.83 -1.45
C HIS A 312 -0.01 -7.06 -1.98
N LEU A 313 1.05 -7.80 -2.31
CA LEU A 313 2.40 -7.25 -2.38
C LEU A 313 2.61 -6.26 -3.52
N SER A 314 3.45 -5.27 -3.25
CA SER A 314 4.14 -4.46 -4.26
C SER A 314 5.61 -4.28 -3.87
N GLN A 315 6.43 -3.86 -4.83
CA GLN A 315 7.87 -3.63 -4.58
C GLN A 315 8.11 -2.50 -3.57
N GLU A 316 7.21 -1.52 -3.50
CA GLU A 316 7.26 -0.41 -2.53
C GLU A 316 6.92 -0.86 -1.10
N GLN A 317 6.18 -1.96 -0.91
CA GLN A 317 5.87 -2.51 0.41
C GLN A 317 6.98 -3.44 0.94
N GLY A 318 7.76 -4.06 0.07
CA GLY A 318 8.83 -5.00 0.43
C GLY A 318 9.81 -4.45 1.48
N PRO A 319 10.43 -3.27 1.26
CA PRO A 319 11.35 -2.65 2.21
C PRO A 319 10.68 -2.27 3.54
N LEU A 320 9.44 -1.79 3.51
CA LEU A 320 8.69 -1.40 4.72
C LEU A 320 8.25 -2.60 5.58
N ASN A 321 8.02 -3.75 4.96
CA ASN A 321 7.79 -5.01 5.68
C ASN A 321 9.08 -5.50 6.36
N LEU A 322 10.21 -5.50 5.64
CA LEU A 322 11.52 -5.83 6.23
C LEU A 322 11.87 -4.90 7.40
N ALA A 323 11.68 -3.58 7.24
CA ALA A 323 11.92 -2.59 8.28
C ALA A 323 11.05 -2.82 9.55
N ALA A 324 9.89 -3.45 9.39
CA ALA A 324 8.98 -3.83 10.48
C ALA A 324 9.24 -5.25 11.06
N GLY A 325 10.32 -5.93 10.65
CA GLY A 325 10.67 -7.28 11.11
C GLY A 325 9.90 -8.42 10.41
N ILE A 326 9.12 -8.12 9.37
CA ILE A 326 8.37 -9.09 8.58
C ILE A 326 9.30 -9.57 7.46
N THR A 327 9.61 -10.87 7.42
CA THR A 327 10.54 -11.46 6.43
C THR A 327 9.82 -12.33 5.41
N SER A 328 8.60 -12.77 5.74
CA SER A 328 7.77 -13.64 4.90
C SER A 328 6.36 -13.06 4.82
N VAL A 329 5.74 -13.18 3.65
CA VAL A 329 4.38 -12.70 3.39
C VAL A 329 3.64 -13.79 2.63
N ARG A 330 2.42 -14.12 3.03
CA ARG A 330 1.47 -14.81 2.16
C ARG A 330 0.73 -13.77 1.33
N ASP A 331 1.04 -13.74 0.03
CA ASP A 331 0.27 -12.92 -0.91
C ASP A 331 -1.08 -13.61 -1.15
N MET A 332 -2.16 -12.88 -0.91
CA MET A 332 -3.54 -13.36 -1.00
C MET A 332 -4.21 -13.02 -2.34
N GLY A 333 -3.42 -12.80 -3.38
CA GLY A 333 -3.87 -12.64 -4.76
C GLY A 333 -3.34 -11.37 -5.41
N ASN A 334 -2.74 -11.53 -6.58
CA ASN A 334 -2.08 -10.45 -7.31
C ASN A 334 -2.08 -10.76 -8.81
N ALA A 335 -1.79 -9.76 -9.64
CA ALA A 335 -1.50 -10.01 -11.04
C ALA A 335 -0.30 -10.96 -11.14
N ASN A 336 -0.53 -12.17 -11.67
CA ASN A 336 0.39 -13.29 -11.48
C ASN A 336 1.79 -13.00 -12.05
N ASP A 337 1.85 -12.40 -13.24
CA ASP A 337 3.06 -11.98 -13.95
C ASP A 337 3.82 -10.86 -13.23
N VAL A 338 3.10 -9.89 -12.66
CA VAL A 338 3.68 -8.82 -11.84
C VAL A 338 4.31 -9.41 -10.56
N LEU A 339 3.64 -10.38 -9.93
CA LEU A 339 4.13 -11.06 -8.74
C LEU A 339 5.33 -11.98 -9.05
N ASP A 340 5.30 -12.72 -10.16
CA ASP A 340 6.43 -13.50 -10.67
C ASP A 340 7.68 -12.62 -10.82
N GLY A 341 7.54 -11.49 -11.54
CA GLY A 341 8.65 -10.56 -11.74
C GLY A 341 9.14 -9.91 -10.44
N LEU A 342 8.25 -9.65 -9.47
CA LEU A 342 8.65 -9.15 -8.15
C LEU A 342 9.46 -10.19 -7.37
N ILE A 343 8.99 -11.44 -7.34
CA ILE A 343 9.69 -12.55 -6.66
C ILE A 343 11.09 -12.72 -7.27
N GLU A 344 11.20 -12.76 -8.60
CA GLU A 344 12.48 -12.90 -9.30
C GLU A 344 13.49 -11.80 -8.91
N ARG A 345 13.06 -10.52 -8.89
CA ARG A 345 13.93 -9.40 -8.47
C ARG A 345 14.35 -9.50 -7.00
N VAL A 346 13.46 -9.97 -6.12
CA VAL A 346 13.73 -10.16 -4.69
C VAL A 346 14.65 -11.36 -4.42
N GLU A 347 14.58 -12.41 -5.23
CA GLU A 347 15.44 -13.59 -5.13
C GLU A 347 16.86 -13.33 -5.67
N LYS A 348 16.98 -12.55 -6.74
CA LYS A 348 18.28 -12.05 -7.25
C LYS A 348 18.92 -11.00 -6.35
N GLY A 349 18.17 -10.43 -5.40
CA GLY A 349 18.63 -9.34 -4.54
C GLY A 349 18.73 -7.98 -5.25
N GLU A 350 18.04 -7.82 -6.39
CA GLU A 350 17.94 -6.56 -7.15
C GLU A 350 17.08 -5.53 -6.40
N VAL A 351 16.04 -5.99 -5.68
CA VAL A 351 15.21 -5.14 -4.80
C VAL A 351 15.03 -5.76 -3.41
N ALA A 352 14.90 -4.92 -2.39
CA ALA A 352 14.62 -5.37 -1.03
C ALA A 352 13.17 -5.88 -0.92
N GLY A 353 12.96 -7.08 -0.40
CA GLY A 353 11.63 -7.64 -0.22
C GLY A 353 11.60 -8.96 0.56
N THR A 354 10.41 -9.32 1.00
CA THR A 354 10.09 -10.52 1.77
C THR A 354 10.09 -11.78 0.90
N ARG A 355 10.17 -12.95 1.53
CA ARG A 355 9.79 -14.22 0.89
C ARG A 355 8.28 -14.23 0.67
N VAL A 356 7.83 -14.85 -0.42
CA VAL A 356 6.41 -14.85 -0.82
C VAL A 356 5.86 -16.26 -0.86
N PHE A 357 4.80 -16.51 -0.09
CA PHE A 357 3.94 -17.68 -0.22
C PHE A 357 2.74 -17.28 -1.07
N ARG A 358 2.56 -17.91 -2.23
CA ARG A 358 1.61 -17.43 -3.25
C ARG A 358 0.24 -18.09 -3.09
N SER A 359 -0.81 -17.28 -3.01
CA SER A 359 -2.20 -17.70 -3.16
C SER A 359 -2.70 -17.36 -4.56
N GLY A 360 -3.28 -18.33 -5.26
CA GLY A 360 -3.92 -18.07 -6.56
C GLY A 360 -5.17 -17.24 -6.35
N PHE A 361 -5.55 -16.40 -7.31
CA PHE A 361 -6.75 -15.57 -7.21
C PHE A 361 -7.69 -15.92 -8.35
N ILE A 362 -8.85 -16.46 -8.02
CA ILE A 362 -9.88 -16.88 -8.98
C ILE A 362 -11.15 -16.08 -8.70
N GLU A 363 -11.60 -15.33 -9.71
CA GLU A 363 -12.76 -14.46 -9.62
C GLU A 363 -13.74 -14.71 -10.77
N GLY A 364 -15.04 -14.75 -10.47
CA GLY A 364 -16.07 -14.94 -11.49
C GLY A 364 -16.28 -13.67 -12.32
N LYS A 365 -16.58 -13.75 -13.63
CA LYS A 365 -16.85 -12.58 -14.48
C LYS A 365 -18.21 -11.94 -14.15
N SER A 366 -18.20 -10.64 -13.88
CA SER A 366 -19.36 -9.79 -13.58
C SER A 366 -19.00 -8.31 -13.75
N PRO A 367 -19.97 -7.37 -13.70
CA PRO A 367 -19.69 -5.92 -13.68
C PRO A 367 -18.90 -5.39 -12.47
N PHE A 368 -18.64 -6.23 -11.46
CA PHE A 368 -17.96 -5.85 -10.21
C PHE A 368 -16.62 -6.58 -9.97
N SER A 369 -16.19 -7.40 -10.92
CA SER A 369 -15.11 -8.37 -10.72
C SER A 369 -13.72 -7.74 -10.61
N SER A 370 -12.94 -8.19 -9.62
CA SER A 370 -11.52 -7.84 -9.55
C SER A 370 -10.70 -8.57 -10.61
N ASN A 371 -9.76 -7.87 -11.25
CA ASN A 371 -8.84 -8.42 -12.24
C ASN A 371 -7.44 -8.75 -11.67
N ASN A 372 -7.31 -8.92 -10.35
CA ASN A 372 -6.07 -9.27 -9.65
C ASN A 372 -5.67 -10.77 -9.79
N GLY A 373 -5.99 -11.42 -10.92
CA GLY A 373 -5.81 -12.86 -11.09
C GLY A 373 -6.54 -13.42 -12.30
N ILE A 374 -7.01 -14.67 -12.21
CA ILE A 374 -7.70 -15.34 -13.32
C ILE A 374 -9.22 -15.09 -13.23
N LEU A 375 -9.78 -14.46 -14.26
CA LEU A 375 -11.22 -14.22 -14.44
C LEU A 375 -11.89 -15.38 -15.17
N VAL A 376 -12.91 -15.99 -14.55
CA VAL A 376 -13.57 -17.21 -15.05
C VAL A 376 -15.08 -17.01 -15.24
N ASP A 377 -15.64 -17.63 -16.29
CA ASP A 377 -17.07 -17.56 -16.66
C ASP A 377 -17.79 -18.91 -16.63
N SER A 378 -17.09 -19.97 -16.24
CA SER A 378 -17.64 -21.32 -16.11
C SER A 378 -16.91 -22.11 -15.02
N GLN A 379 -17.56 -23.17 -14.55
CA GLN A 379 -16.96 -24.10 -13.59
C GLN A 379 -15.68 -24.75 -14.13
N GLU A 380 -15.65 -25.16 -15.41
CA GLU A 380 -14.44 -25.78 -15.99
C GLU A 380 -13.30 -24.77 -16.09
N ALA A 381 -13.57 -23.51 -16.47
CA ALA A 381 -12.54 -22.47 -16.45
C ALA A 381 -11.99 -22.20 -15.03
N ALA A 382 -12.84 -22.34 -13.99
CA ALA A 382 -12.39 -22.25 -12.60
C ALA A 382 -11.53 -23.44 -12.17
N ILE A 383 -11.86 -24.66 -12.61
CA ILE A 383 -11.07 -25.88 -12.40
C ILE A 383 -9.73 -25.78 -13.15
N ASP A 384 -9.72 -25.27 -14.39
CA ASP A 384 -8.50 -25.01 -15.16
C ASP A 384 -7.61 -23.93 -14.53
N ALA A 385 -8.20 -22.91 -13.89
CA ALA A 385 -7.45 -21.94 -13.10
C ALA A 385 -6.75 -22.62 -11.90
N VAL A 386 -7.42 -23.54 -11.18
CA VAL A 386 -6.79 -24.35 -10.12
C VAL A 386 -5.64 -25.20 -10.67
N ARG A 387 -5.84 -25.89 -11.80
CA ARG A 387 -4.78 -26.66 -12.47
C ARG A 387 -3.58 -25.79 -12.85
N TRP A 388 -3.83 -24.58 -13.34
CA TRP A 388 -2.80 -23.60 -13.70
C TRP A 388 -1.96 -23.15 -12.50
N TYR A 389 -2.61 -22.91 -11.35
CA TYR A 389 -1.96 -22.54 -10.09
C TYR A 389 -1.17 -23.69 -9.47
N ALA A 390 -1.74 -24.91 -9.44
CA ALA A 390 -1.07 -26.11 -8.96
C ALA A 390 0.22 -26.41 -9.74
N ALA A 391 0.15 -26.32 -11.08
CA ALA A 391 1.30 -26.52 -11.96
C ALA A 391 2.44 -25.48 -11.78
N ARG A 392 2.22 -24.44 -10.97
CA ARG A 392 3.17 -23.36 -10.67
C ARG A 392 3.58 -23.28 -9.19
N GLY A 393 3.26 -24.30 -8.40
CA GLY A 393 3.71 -24.40 -7.00
C GLY A 393 3.13 -23.32 -6.08
N TYR A 394 1.94 -22.80 -6.41
CA TYR A 394 1.18 -21.99 -5.46
C TYR A 394 0.80 -22.83 -4.23
N TRP A 395 0.64 -22.19 -3.06
CA TRP A 395 0.29 -22.87 -1.81
C TRP A 395 -1.20 -23.18 -1.70
N GLN A 396 -2.03 -22.23 -2.16
CA GLN A 396 -3.47 -22.27 -2.05
C GLN A 396 -4.12 -21.53 -3.22
N VAL A 397 -5.44 -21.66 -3.36
CA VAL A 397 -6.27 -20.78 -4.21
C VAL A 397 -7.28 -20.00 -3.35
N LYS A 398 -7.50 -18.73 -3.69
CA LYS A 398 -8.47 -17.80 -3.09
C LYS A 398 -9.63 -17.63 -4.07
N LEU A 399 -10.85 -17.93 -3.63
CA LEU A 399 -12.06 -17.58 -4.38
C LEU A 399 -12.56 -16.20 -3.92
N TYR A 400 -13.01 -15.39 -4.86
CA TYR A 400 -13.39 -13.99 -4.62
C TYR A 400 -14.89 -13.72 -4.82
N ASN A 401 -15.31 -12.47 -4.55
CA ASN A 401 -16.71 -12.10 -4.30
C ASN A 401 -17.69 -12.38 -5.46
N SER A 402 -17.23 -12.43 -6.70
CA SER A 402 -18.06 -12.63 -7.89
C SER A 402 -18.05 -14.07 -8.41
N MET A 403 -17.34 -14.98 -7.73
CA MET A 403 -17.41 -16.42 -7.97
C MET A 403 -18.85 -16.94 -7.83
N THR A 404 -19.26 -17.87 -8.70
CA THR A 404 -20.57 -18.52 -8.55
C THR A 404 -20.50 -19.55 -7.41
N PRO A 405 -21.29 -19.43 -6.32
CA PRO A 405 -21.16 -20.30 -5.15
C PRO A 405 -21.29 -21.80 -5.47
N ALA A 406 -22.13 -22.15 -6.44
CA ALA A 406 -22.37 -23.53 -6.86
C ALA A 406 -21.14 -24.22 -7.49
N TRP A 407 -20.13 -23.48 -7.95
CA TRP A 407 -18.90 -24.06 -8.51
C TRP A 407 -17.89 -24.46 -7.42
N ALA A 408 -18.01 -23.89 -6.22
CA ALA A 408 -17.03 -24.07 -5.14
C ALA A 408 -16.71 -25.54 -4.80
N PRO A 409 -17.68 -26.47 -4.68
CA PRO A 409 -17.38 -27.87 -4.36
C PRO A 409 -16.49 -28.57 -5.40
N ALA A 410 -16.66 -28.26 -6.69
CA ALA A 410 -15.86 -28.85 -7.76
C ALA A 410 -14.45 -28.23 -7.82
N ILE A 411 -14.36 -26.93 -7.57
CA ILE A 411 -13.09 -26.19 -7.48
C ILE A 411 -12.26 -26.70 -6.29
N VAL A 412 -12.89 -26.88 -5.12
CA VAL A 412 -12.24 -27.43 -3.92
C VAL A 412 -11.78 -28.87 -4.14
N ALA A 413 -12.63 -29.71 -4.72
CA ALA A 413 -12.26 -31.11 -5.01
C ALA A 413 -11.02 -31.21 -5.91
N GLU A 414 -10.90 -30.36 -6.96
CA GLU A 414 -9.70 -30.34 -7.80
C GLU A 414 -8.47 -29.77 -7.06
N ALA A 415 -8.65 -28.73 -6.25
CA ALA A 415 -7.56 -28.13 -5.48
C ALA A 415 -6.96 -29.15 -4.49
N HIS A 416 -7.81 -29.81 -3.69
CA HIS A 416 -7.40 -30.86 -2.77
C HIS A 416 -6.78 -32.06 -3.48
N ARG A 417 -7.31 -32.47 -4.65
CA ARG A 417 -6.72 -33.55 -5.48
C ARG A 417 -5.30 -33.20 -5.96
N LEU A 418 -5.00 -31.91 -6.12
CA LEU A 418 -3.70 -31.39 -6.53
C LEU A 418 -2.81 -30.95 -5.35
N GLY A 419 -3.26 -31.14 -4.10
CA GLY A 419 -2.51 -30.78 -2.90
C GLY A 419 -2.53 -29.29 -2.52
N LEU A 420 -3.38 -28.49 -3.19
CA LEU A 420 -3.61 -27.08 -2.84
C LEU A 420 -4.65 -26.96 -1.73
N ARG A 421 -4.49 -25.96 -0.85
CA ARG A 421 -5.56 -25.50 0.07
C ARG A 421 -6.53 -24.56 -0.66
N VAL A 422 -7.76 -24.42 -0.18
CA VAL A 422 -8.72 -23.41 -0.65
C VAL A 422 -9.09 -22.44 0.47
N ALA A 423 -8.98 -21.16 0.19
CA ALA A 423 -9.38 -20.09 1.07
C ALA A 423 -10.28 -19.06 0.37
N GLY A 424 -10.70 -18.06 1.12
CA GLY A 424 -11.09 -16.78 0.54
C GLY A 424 -12.40 -16.23 1.07
N HIS A 425 -13.04 -15.45 0.22
CA HIS A 425 -14.29 -14.77 0.54
C HIS A 425 -15.43 -15.77 0.55
N VAL A 426 -16.51 -15.42 1.24
CA VAL A 426 -17.83 -15.96 0.95
C VAL A 426 -18.30 -15.26 -0.33
N PRO A 427 -18.49 -15.97 -1.46
CA PRO A 427 -18.94 -15.32 -2.69
C PRO A 427 -20.36 -14.77 -2.55
N ALA A 428 -20.70 -13.74 -3.32
CA ALA A 428 -22.01 -13.10 -3.24
C ALA A 428 -23.15 -14.10 -3.49
N PHE A 429 -24.24 -13.94 -2.73
CA PHE A 429 -25.38 -14.86 -2.67
C PHE A 429 -25.05 -16.28 -2.17
N GLY A 430 -23.82 -16.53 -1.69
CA GLY A 430 -23.42 -17.70 -0.92
C GLY A 430 -23.47 -17.47 0.59
N THR A 431 -23.05 -18.47 1.37
CA THR A 431 -22.96 -18.40 2.83
C THR A 431 -21.65 -19.03 3.33
N ALA A 432 -21.18 -18.63 4.52
CA ALA A 432 -20.02 -19.25 5.16
C ALA A 432 -20.24 -20.76 5.36
N ASP A 433 -21.42 -21.17 5.84
CA ASP A 433 -21.82 -22.59 5.95
C ASP A 433 -21.69 -23.33 4.61
N GLY A 434 -22.10 -22.73 3.50
CA GLY A 434 -21.96 -23.33 2.16
C GLY A 434 -20.51 -23.50 1.72
N MET A 435 -19.61 -22.57 2.06
CA MET A 435 -18.18 -22.68 1.75
C MET A 435 -17.47 -23.69 2.67
N LEU A 436 -17.87 -23.77 3.94
CA LEU A 436 -17.42 -24.80 4.88
C LEU A 436 -17.87 -26.20 4.44
N ASP A 437 -19.08 -26.33 3.91
CA ASP A 437 -19.60 -27.60 3.38
C ASP A 437 -19.00 -27.95 2.01
N ALA A 438 -18.62 -26.96 1.20
CA ALA A 438 -17.83 -27.16 -0.02
C ALA A 438 -16.37 -27.60 0.26
N GLY A 439 -15.86 -27.35 1.48
CA GLY A 439 -14.55 -27.82 1.94
C GLY A 439 -13.44 -26.76 1.95
N TYR A 440 -13.76 -25.47 2.14
CA TYR A 440 -12.74 -24.45 2.41
C TYR A 440 -11.85 -24.86 3.60
N ASP A 441 -10.54 -24.66 3.45
CA ASP A 441 -9.53 -24.82 4.50
C ASP A 441 -9.43 -23.59 5.41
N GLU A 442 -9.80 -22.41 4.89
CA GLU A 442 -9.69 -21.12 5.56
C GLU A 442 -10.76 -20.12 5.09
N LEU A 443 -11.37 -19.38 6.01
CA LEU A 443 -12.23 -18.22 5.71
C LEU A 443 -11.45 -16.92 5.92
N THR A 444 -11.50 -16.00 4.96
CA THR A 444 -10.74 -14.73 4.99
C THR A 444 -11.65 -13.52 5.19
N HIS A 445 -11.20 -12.56 6.00
CA HIS A 445 -11.92 -11.40 6.52
C HIS A 445 -13.15 -11.79 7.36
N ILE A 446 -13.14 -11.45 8.65
CA ILE A 446 -14.23 -11.84 9.58
C ILE A 446 -15.60 -11.27 9.15
N ASN A 447 -15.62 -10.12 8.47
CA ASN A 447 -16.87 -9.55 7.97
C ASN A 447 -17.57 -10.46 6.94
N GLN A 448 -16.85 -11.26 6.15
CA GLN A 448 -17.46 -12.19 5.18
C GLN A 448 -18.28 -13.29 5.87
N ILE A 449 -17.90 -13.67 7.09
CA ILE A 449 -18.66 -14.59 7.94
C ILE A 449 -19.85 -13.86 8.55
N MET A 450 -19.60 -12.74 9.22
CA MET A 450 -20.62 -12.01 9.99
C MET A 450 -21.73 -11.39 9.11
N LEU A 451 -21.43 -10.97 7.88
CA LEU A 451 -22.43 -10.49 6.92
C LEU A 451 -23.50 -11.55 6.61
N GLY A 452 -23.12 -12.83 6.57
CA GLY A 452 -24.04 -13.95 6.36
C GLY A 452 -25.11 -14.12 7.44
N TRP A 453 -24.98 -13.44 8.58
CA TRP A 453 -25.95 -13.44 9.68
C TRP A 453 -26.81 -12.16 9.76
N VAL A 454 -26.49 -11.10 9.00
CA VAL A 454 -27.21 -9.79 9.02
C VAL A 454 -27.74 -9.30 7.67
N LEU A 455 -27.32 -9.94 6.57
CA LEU A 455 -27.81 -9.63 5.22
C LEU A 455 -29.00 -10.50 4.85
N LYS A 456 -29.87 -9.95 4.00
CA LYS A 456 -30.91 -10.72 3.31
C LYS A 456 -30.31 -11.48 2.11
N PRO A 457 -30.93 -12.59 1.65
CA PRO A 457 -30.39 -13.38 0.54
C PRO A 457 -30.21 -12.64 -0.80
N ASP A 458 -30.89 -11.51 -0.99
CA ASP A 458 -30.84 -10.66 -2.19
C ASP A 458 -29.85 -9.47 -2.09
N GLU A 459 -29.18 -9.29 -0.95
CA GLU A 459 -28.24 -8.18 -0.73
C GLU A 459 -26.84 -8.47 -1.29
N ASP A 460 -26.42 -7.72 -2.32
CA ASP A 460 -25.20 -7.97 -3.10
C ASP A 460 -23.90 -7.45 -2.43
N THR A 461 -23.09 -8.38 -1.92
CA THR A 461 -21.79 -8.12 -1.26
C THR A 461 -20.66 -7.72 -2.22
N ARG A 462 -20.88 -7.64 -3.54
CA ARG A 462 -19.88 -7.08 -4.48
C ARG A 462 -19.82 -5.56 -4.42
N SER A 463 -20.93 -4.93 -4.02
CA SER A 463 -21.08 -3.48 -3.87
C SER A 463 -20.43 -2.92 -2.58
N LEU A 464 -20.51 -1.61 -2.36
CA LEU A 464 -20.10 -0.97 -1.09
C LEU A 464 -20.91 -1.46 0.13
N LEU A 465 -22.05 -2.13 -0.08
CA LEU A 465 -22.89 -2.67 0.99
C LEU A 465 -22.12 -3.59 1.95
N ARG A 466 -21.12 -4.34 1.46
CA ARG A 466 -20.28 -5.22 2.30
C ARG A 466 -19.49 -4.48 3.38
N PHE A 467 -19.32 -3.17 3.23
CA PHE A 467 -18.67 -2.31 4.22
C PHE A 467 -19.72 -1.57 5.06
N THR A 468 -20.71 -0.94 4.41
CA THR A 468 -21.72 -0.13 5.11
C THR A 468 -22.72 -0.95 5.93
N ALA A 469 -22.94 -2.22 5.57
CA ALA A 469 -23.78 -3.14 6.36
C ALA A 469 -23.09 -3.66 7.64
N MET A 470 -21.77 -3.47 7.82
CA MET A 470 -21.09 -3.94 9.02
C MET A 470 -21.63 -3.27 10.30
N LYS A 471 -22.17 -2.05 10.22
CA LYS A 471 -22.87 -1.40 11.35
C LYS A 471 -24.05 -2.24 11.89
N ARG A 472 -24.65 -3.11 11.06
CA ARG A 472 -25.72 -4.03 11.48
C ARG A 472 -25.25 -5.12 12.44
N PHE A 473 -23.94 -5.37 12.59
CA PHE A 473 -23.44 -6.38 13.53
C PHE A 473 -23.85 -6.08 14.98
N VAL A 474 -24.17 -4.83 15.33
CA VAL A 474 -24.75 -4.48 16.64
C VAL A 474 -26.02 -5.30 16.99
N GLN A 475 -26.74 -5.79 15.96
CA GLN A 475 -27.96 -6.59 16.09
C GLN A 475 -27.71 -8.09 16.33
N LEU A 476 -26.46 -8.55 16.27
CA LEU A 476 -26.14 -9.98 16.37
C LEU A 476 -26.22 -10.52 17.80
N ASP A 477 -27.06 -11.54 17.98
CA ASP A 477 -26.98 -12.47 19.09
C ASP A 477 -26.01 -13.62 18.75
N LEU A 478 -24.89 -13.70 19.47
CA LEU A 478 -23.86 -14.72 19.26
C LEU A 478 -24.28 -16.10 19.79
N GLU A 479 -25.28 -16.17 20.67
CA GLU A 479 -25.84 -17.44 21.17
C GLU A 479 -26.99 -17.97 20.30
N SER A 480 -27.37 -17.25 19.24
CA SER A 480 -28.39 -17.70 18.30
C SER A 480 -27.95 -18.95 17.52
N ASP A 481 -28.91 -19.86 17.25
CA ASP A 481 -28.66 -21.13 16.54
C ASP A 481 -27.85 -20.98 15.24
N PRO A 482 -28.09 -19.96 14.36
CA PRO A 482 -27.30 -19.81 13.14
C PRO A 482 -25.81 -19.51 13.40
N VAL A 483 -25.51 -18.63 14.36
CA VAL A 483 -24.11 -18.31 14.73
C VAL A 483 -23.45 -19.55 15.33
N GLN A 484 -24.12 -20.18 16.28
CA GLN A 484 -23.64 -21.38 16.98
C GLN A 484 -23.39 -22.55 16.02
N ALA A 485 -24.27 -22.74 15.01
CA ALA A 485 -24.09 -23.73 13.95
C ALA A 485 -22.86 -23.44 13.09
N THR A 486 -22.68 -22.20 12.61
CA THR A 486 -21.49 -21.81 11.82
C THR A 486 -20.20 -22.03 12.61
N LEU A 487 -20.14 -21.57 13.86
CA LEU A 487 -18.96 -21.75 14.73
C LEU A 487 -18.65 -23.24 14.98
N LYS A 488 -19.68 -24.08 15.16
CA LYS A 488 -19.53 -25.53 15.27
C LYS A 488 -19.01 -26.19 13.99
N ARG A 489 -19.39 -25.70 12.80
CA ARG A 489 -18.82 -26.19 11.52
C ARG A 489 -17.35 -25.85 11.37
N ILE A 490 -16.96 -24.60 11.65
CA ILE A 490 -15.56 -24.14 11.59
C ILE A 490 -14.68 -25.05 12.47
N THR A 491 -15.05 -25.19 13.74
CA THR A 491 -14.32 -26.01 14.73
C THR A 491 -14.29 -27.50 14.37
N SER A 492 -15.43 -28.12 14.06
CA SER A 492 -15.48 -29.56 13.76
C SER A 492 -14.79 -29.96 12.45
N ARG A 493 -14.61 -29.02 11.52
CA ARG A 493 -13.86 -29.21 10.27
C ARG A 493 -12.38 -28.78 10.37
N GLY A 494 -11.96 -28.15 11.47
CA GLY A 494 -10.59 -27.65 11.63
C GLY A 494 -10.24 -26.46 10.71
N VAL A 495 -11.25 -25.68 10.30
CA VAL A 495 -11.08 -24.57 9.36
C VAL A 495 -10.46 -23.37 10.07
N ALA A 496 -9.43 -22.78 9.45
CA ALA A 496 -8.79 -21.57 9.98
C ALA A 496 -9.62 -20.31 9.65
N VAL A 497 -9.46 -19.26 10.45
CA VAL A 497 -10.04 -17.94 10.17
C VAL A 497 -8.93 -16.92 10.14
N GLU A 498 -8.75 -16.30 8.99
CA GLU A 498 -7.91 -15.13 8.81
C GLU A 498 -8.87 -13.91 8.90
N PRO A 499 -8.80 -13.07 9.95
CA PRO A 499 -9.86 -12.13 10.26
C PRO A 499 -9.66 -10.72 9.69
N THR A 500 -8.45 -10.33 9.28
CA THR A 500 -8.04 -8.94 8.99
C THR A 500 -8.63 -7.90 9.96
N ILE A 501 -8.25 -7.91 11.25
CA ILE A 501 -8.89 -7.02 12.24
C ILE A 501 -8.55 -5.55 11.97
N ALA A 502 -7.30 -5.25 11.58
CA ALA A 502 -6.79 -3.89 11.37
C ALA A 502 -7.53 -3.11 10.27
N ILE A 503 -7.89 -3.74 9.14
CA ILE A 503 -8.69 -3.08 8.08
C ILE A 503 -10.13 -2.80 8.54
N HIS A 504 -10.69 -3.68 9.37
CA HIS A 504 -11.99 -3.45 9.98
C HIS A 504 -11.94 -2.35 11.06
N GLU A 505 -10.87 -2.27 11.86
CA GLU A 505 -10.65 -1.17 12.80
C GLU A 505 -10.55 0.18 12.07
N ALA A 506 -9.71 0.25 11.03
CA ALA A 506 -9.51 1.46 10.22
C ALA A 506 -10.83 1.96 9.60
N GLY A 507 -11.60 1.06 8.96
CA GLY A 507 -12.87 1.41 8.32
C GLY A 507 -13.97 1.77 9.33
N MET A 508 -14.17 0.95 10.37
CA MET A 508 -15.31 1.10 11.28
C MET A 508 -15.08 2.22 12.31
N LEU A 509 -13.84 2.48 12.74
CA LEU A 509 -13.54 3.48 13.78
C LEU A 509 -12.92 4.79 13.27
N GLY A 510 -12.39 4.84 12.04
CA GLY A 510 -11.76 6.03 11.47
C GLY A 510 -12.75 7.19 11.23
N ARG A 511 -12.40 8.40 11.67
CA ARG A 511 -13.25 9.61 11.59
C ARG A 511 -12.43 10.83 11.21
N ASP A 512 -13.07 11.75 10.50
CA ASP A 512 -12.48 13.04 10.11
C ASP A 512 -11.93 13.79 11.32
N GLY A 513 -10.69 14.29 11.18
CA GLY A 513 -9.95 15.05 12.18
C GLY A 513 -9.37 14.22 13.34
N GLN A 514 -9.68 12.92 13.42
CA GLN A 514 -9.23 12.05 14.51
C GLN A 514 -8.03 11.21 14.08
N ILE A 515 -7.04 11.09 14.96
CA ILE A 515 -5.96 10.11 14.79
C ILE A 515 -6.55 8.71 14.99
N PRO A 516 -6.47 7.78 14.02
CA PRO A 516 -6.98 6.42 14.19
C PRO A 516 -6.23 5.70 15.31
N VAL A 517 -6.96 4.97 16.16
CA VAL A 517 -6.40 4.23 17.30
C VAL A 517 -5.25 3.32 16.86
N GLY A 518 -5.45 2.54 15.80
CA GLY A 518 -4.45 1.63 15.26
C GLY A 518 -3.21 2.29 14.63
N GLN A 519 -3.22 3.60 14.41
CA GLN A 519 -2.07 4.36 13.88
C GLN A 519 -1.44 5.31 14.91
N ALA A 520 -2.07 5.54 16.06
CA ALA A 520 -1.68 6.56 17.03
C ALA A 520 -0.24 6.43 17.54
N SER A 521 0.29 5.21 17.61
CA SER A 521 1.65 4.90 18.06
C SER A 521 2.75 5.18 17.02
N TYR A 522 2.41 5.41 15.75
CA TYR A 522 3.39 5.65 14.68
C TYR A 522 3.10 6.84 13.77
N LEU A 523 1.88 7.38 13.75
CA LEU A 523 1.46 8.39 12.78
C LEU A 523 2.37 9.63 12.76
N ALA A 524 2.79 10.10 13.94
CA ALA A 524 3.66 11.29 14.09
C ALA A 524 5.09 11.12 13.55
N HIS A 525 5.45 9.93 13.04
CA HIS A 525 6.72 9.65 12.34
C HIS A 525 6.57 9.67 10.83
N MET A 526 5.35 9.62 10.29
CA MET A 526 5.08 9.52 8.85
C MET A 526 5.15 10.88 8.16
N PRO A 527 5.34 10.93 6.82
CA PRO A 527 5.17 12.13 6.01
C PRO A 527 3.80 12.81 6.20
N ILE A 528 3.75 14.12 5.96
CA ILE A 528 2.57 14.96 6.30
C ILE A 528 1.30 14.63 5.51
N GLY A 529 1.41 14.18 4.25
CA GLY A 529 0.30 13.71 3.42
C GLY A 529 -0.33 12.47 4.04
N TYR A 530 0.48 11.43 4.28
CA TYR A 530 0.08 10.24 5.05
C TYR A 530 -0.57 10.61 6.41
N GLN A 531 -0.02 11.57 7.15
CA GLN A 531 -0.60 12.02 8.44
C GLN A 531 -1.99 12.66 8.31
N ARG A 532 -2.30 13.28 7.17
CA ARG A 532 -3.62 13.86 6.89
C ARG A 532 -4.57 12.79 6.38
N ASP A 533 -4.14 11.95 5.44
CA ASP A 533 -4.94 10.87 4.86
C ASP A 533 -5.39 9.85 5.90
N ALA A 534 -4.54 9.53 6.88
CA ALA A 534 -4.93 8.71 8.02
C ALA A 534 -6.09 9.30 8.85
N LYS A 535 -6.28 10.62 8.83
CA LYS A 535 -7.36 11.33 9.54
C LYS A 535 -8.61 11.54 8.68
N GLN A 536 -8.68 10.98 7.47
CA GLN A 536 -9.88 10.97 6.65
C GLN A 536 -10.69 9.69 6.93
N ALA A 537 -11.99 9.82 7.19
CA ALA A 537 -12.87 8.67 7.34
C ALA A 537 -12.91 7.85 6.04
N TRP A 538 -12.84 6.52 6.13
CA TRP A 538 -12.95 5.66 4.96
C TRP A 538 -14.40 5.39 4.57
N PHE A 539 -15.22 4.99 5.54
CA PHE A 539 -16.65 4.76 5.31
C PHE A 539 -17.45 6.04 5.50
N ALA A 540 -18.56 6.16 4.76
CA ALA A 540 -19.57 7.17 5.05
C ALA A 540 -20.22 6.90 6.42
N VAL A 541 -20.35 7.96 7.23
CA VAL A 541 -20.96 7.95 8.55
C VAL A 541 -22.08 8.97 8.56
N ASP A 542 -23.34 8.50 8.46
CA ASP A 542 -24.52 9.39 8.37
C ASP A 542 -25.03 9.78 9.76
N GLY A 543 -24.25 10.63 10.44
CA GLY A 543 -24.57 11.16 11.75
C GLY A 543 -24.22 10.24 12.93
N ALA A 544 -24.68 10.64 14.13
CA ALA A 544 -24.22 10.07 15.39
C ALA A 544 -24.68 8.62 15.65
N GLN A 545 -25.84 8.21 15.12
CA GLN A 545 -26.31 6.83 15.26
C GLN A 545 -25.43 5.87 14.44
N ASP A 546 -25.10 6.24 13.20
CA ASP A 546 -24.19 5.47 12.36
C ASP A 546 -22.79 5.33 13.00
N ASP A 547 -22.26 6.42 13.59
CA ASP A 547 -20.99 6.37 14.34
C ASP A 547 -21.07 5.35 15.51
N SER A 548 -22.14 5.44 16.31
CA SER A 548 -22.37 4.53 17.43
C SER A 548 -22.52 3.08 16.98
N ASP A 549 -23.26 2.82 15.91
CA ASP A 549 -23.51 1.48 15.37
C ASP A 549 -22.22 0.86 14.82
N TYR A 550 -21.37 1.60 14.09
CA TYR A 550 -20.06 1.09 13.68
C TYR A 550 -19.15 0.78 14.88
N ARG A 551 -19.13 1.63 15.91
CA ARG A 551 -18.32 1.39 17.12
C ARG A 551 -18.78 0.14 17.87
N ALA A 552 -20.09 -0.02 18.08
CA ALA A 552 -20.67 -1.19 18.73
C ALA A 552 -20.52 -2.46 17.88
N ALA A 553 -20.64 -2.35 16.56
CA ALA A 553 -20.37 -3.44 15.62
C ALA A 553 -18.91 -3.93 15.65
N PHE A 554 -17.94 -3.03 15.83
CA PHE A 554 -16.53 -3.41 15.97
C PHE A 554 -16.29 -4.17 17.29
N VAL A 555 -16.95 -3.77 18.39
CA VAL A 555 -16.93 -4.55 19.65
C VAL A 555 -17.52 -5.95 19.42
N LYS A 556 -18.67 -6.07 18.74
CA LYS A 556 -19.27 -7.37 18.40
C LYS A 556 -18.34 -8.25 17.54
N LEU A 557 -17.60 -7.65 16.61
CA LEU A 557 -16.60 -8.33 15.79
C LEU A 557 -15.48 -8.90 16.66
N MET A 558 -14.94 -8.11 17.59
CA MET A 558 -13.93 -8.58 18.55
C MET A 558 -14.46 -9.67 19.48
N ASP A 559 -15.71 -9.57 19.93
CA ASP A 559 -16.36 -10.61 20.75
C ASP A 559 -16.56 -11.91 19.98
N THR A 560 -16.91 -11.83 18.69
CA THR A 560 -17.02 -12.99 17.79
C THR A 560 -15.68 -13.70 17.63
N LEU A 561 -14.59 -12.94 17.46
CA LEU A 561 -13.24 -13.49 17.35
C LEU A 561 -12.72 -14.07 18.67
N ARG A 562 -13.06 -13.46 19.81
CA ARG A 562 -12.76 -14.03 21.13
C ARG A 562 -13.46 -15.36 21.33
N LEU A 563 -14.75 -15.45 20.98
CA LEU A 563 -15.51 -16.70 21.03
C LEU A 563 -14.94 -17.78 20.08
N MET A 564 -14.44 -17.39 18.91
CA MET A 564 -13.70 -18.30 18.02
C MET A 564 -12.40 -18.80 18.67
N HIS A 565 -11.61 -17.90 19.28
CA HIS A 565 -10.37 -18.25 19.97
C HIS A 565 -10.60 -19.19 21.16
N GLU A 566 -11.59 -18.90 22.01
CA GLU A 566 -12.00 -19.72 23.16
C GLU A 566 -12.45 -21.13 22.75
N ARG A 567 -13.02 -21.28 21.55
CA ARG A 567 -13.40 -22.57 20.95
C ARG A 567 -12.25 -23.29 20.22
N GLY A 568 -11.03 -22.75 20.27
CA GLY A 568 -9.85 -23.35 19.65
C GLY A 568 -9.73 -23.17 18.14
N VAL A 569 -10.46 -22.23 17.53
CA VAL A 569 -10.29 -21.89 16.10
C VAL A 569 -8.89 -21.29 15.89
N LEU A 570 -8.19 -21.75 14.85
CA LEU A 570 -6.91 -21.18 14.44
C LEU A 570 -7.16 -19.81 13.79
N LEU A 571 -6.92 -18.74 14.55
CA LEU A 571 -6.90 -17.38 14.04
C LEU A 571 -5.52 -17.05 13.44
N ILE A 572 -5.50 -16.54 12.22
CA ILE A 572 -4.29 -16.26 11.42
C ILE A 572 -4.10 -14.74 11.29
N PRO A 573 -2.99 -14.13 11.75
CA PRO A 573 -2.81 -12.68 11.70
C PRO A 573 -2.45 -12.22 10.28
N GLY A 574 -3.29 -11.39 9.67
CA GLY A 574 -3.03 -10.73 8.39
C GLY A 574 -3.74 -9.38 8.31
N THR A 575 -3.31 -8.48 7.43
CA THR A 575 -3.83 -7.09 7.45
C THR A 575 -4.78 -6.69 6.32
N ASP A 576 -4.56 -7.13 5.08
CA ASP A 576 -5.10 -6.50 3.86
C ASP A 576 -4.77 -4.98 3.76
N LEU A 577 -3.70 -4.55 4.44
CA LEU A 577 -3.22 -3.15 4.48
C LEU A 577 -1.75 -3.01 4.00
N GLY A 578 -1.15 -4.08 3.50
CA GLY A 578 0.26 -4.11 3.06
C GLY A 578 1.28 -4.40 4.16
N GLY A 579 0.82 -4.79 5.36
CA GLY A 579 1.65 -5.20 6.48
C GLY A 579 2.32 -4.05 7.24
N SER A 580 3.64 -4.14 7.43
CA SER A 580 4.44 -3.18 8.18
C SER A 580 3.81 -2.80 9.55
N PHE A 581 3.68 -1.51 9.88
CA PHE A 581 3.11 -1.06 11.15
C PHE A 581 1.63 -1.47 11.36
N ALA A 582 0.86 -1.70 10.29
CA ALA A 582 -0.50 -2.22 10.41
C ALA A 582 -0.50 -3.68 10.91
N TYR A 583 0.53 -4.46 10.58
CA TYR A 583 0.68 -5.82 11.09
C TYR A 583 1.05 -5.82 12.59
N HIS A 584 1.89 -4.89 13.04
CA HIS A 584 2.09 -4.70 14.49
C HIS A 584 0.77 -4.39 15.21
N ARG A 585 -0.14 -3.63 14.59
CA ARG A 585 -1.48 -3.39 15.13
C ARG A 585 -2.36 -4.64 15.11
N GLU A 586 -2.30 -5.46 14.06
CA GLU A 586 -2.99 -6.76 14.01
C GLU A 586 -2.56 -7.66 15.18
N LEU A 587 -1.26 -7.68 15.51
CA LEU A 587 -0.74 -8.42 16.68
C LEU A 587 -1.25 -7.86 18.02
N GLU A 588 -1.33 -6.54 18.19
CA GLU A 588 -1.96 -5.91 19.36
C GLU A 588 -3.47 -6.22 19.47
N LEU A 589 -4.16 -6.41 18.34
CA LEU A 589 -5.57 -6.80 18.30
C LEU A 589 -5.73 -8.29 18.67
N PHE A 590 -4.81 -9.15 18.25
CA PHE A 590 -4.75 -10.55 18.72
C PHE A 590 -4.51 -10.66 20.24
N GLN A 591 -3.73 -9.76 20.84
CA GLN A 591 -3.61 -9.69 22.30
C GLN A 591 -4.96 -9.38 22.99
N GLN A 592 -5.81 -8.54 22.37
CA GLN A 592 -7.16 -8.22 22.86
C GLN A 592 -8.19 -9.37 22.71
N LEU A 593 -7.82 -10.42 21.98
CA LEU A 593 -8.59 -11.68 21.91
C LEU A 593 -8.26 -12.64 23.06
N GLY A 594 -7.23 -12.36 23.86
CA GLY A 594 -6.85 -13.16 25.05
C GLY A 594 -5.48 -13.83 24.98
N LEU A 595 -4.75 -13.70 23.86
CA LEU A 595 -3.38 -14.21 23.75
C LEU A 595 -2.41 -13.34 24.57
N SER A 596 -1.45 -13.96 25.27
CA SER A 596 -0.32 -13.23 25.85
C SER A 596 0.64 -12.70 24.77
N PRO A 597 1.43 -11.65 25.00
CA PRO A 597 2.39 -11.14 24.02
C PRO A 597 3.33 -12.24 23.49
N ALA A 598 3.81 -13.14 24.34
CA ALA A 598 4.61 -14.30 23.93
C ALA A 598 3.85 -15.26 22.99
N GLN A 599 2.57 -15.53 23.25
CA GLN A 599 1.73 -16.34 22.37
C GLN A 599 1.47 -15.63 21.04
N VAL A 600 1.32 -14.31 21.04
CA VAL A 600 1.21 -13.50 19.81
C VAL A 600 2.52 -13.54 19.00
N LEU A 601 3.69 -13.46 19.63
CA LEU A 601 4.97 -13.64 18.95
C LEU A 601 5.13 -15.03 18.34
N LYS A 602 4.78 -16.10 19.09
CA LYS A 602 4.73 -17.48 18.55
C LYS A 602 3.77 -17.56 17.36
N ARG A 603 2.60 -16.92 17.48
CA ARG A 603 1.59 -16.85 16.42
C ARG A 603 2.11 -16.13 15.16
N ALA A 604 2.89 -15.06 15.32
CA ALA A 604 3.47 -14.28 14.23
C ALA A 604 4.70 -14.92 13.56
N THR A 605 5.28 -15.96 14.16
CA THR A 605 6.56 -16.58 13.74
C THR A 605 6.41 -18.07 13.50
N TRP A 606 6.53 -18.90 14.55
CA TRP A 606 6.48 -20.35 14.46
C TRP A 606 5.16 -20.86 13.88
N ASP A 607 4.01 -20.43 14.41
CA ASP A 607 2.71 -21.00 14.01
C ASP A 607 2.43 -20.76 12.52
N MET A 608 2.87 -19.62 11.97
CA MET A 608 2.72 -19.34 10.54
C MET A 608 3.75 -20.07 9.69
N ALA A 609 4.97 -20.27 10.19
CA ALA A 609 5.94 -21.12 9.52
C ALA A 609 5.39 -22.56 9.39
N GLU A 610 4.79 -23.10 10.46
CA GLU A 610 4.14 -24.41 10.52
C GLU A 610 2.88 -24.47 9.64
N TYR A 611 2.01 -23.45 9.70
CA TYR A 611 0.81 -23.37 8.84
C TYR A 611 1.13 -23.37 7.35
N LEU A 612 2.31 -22.85 6.96
CA LEU A 612 2.80 -22.81 5.58
C LEU A 612 3.76 -23.95 5.22
N GLY A 613 3.95 -24.95 6.11
CA GLY A 613 4.85 -26.09 5.88
C GLY A 613 6.33 -25.72 5.70
N SER A 614 6.78 -24.68 6.41
CA SER A 614 8.11 -24.05 6.27
C SER A 614 8.91 -24.00 7.58
N GLU A 615 8.39 -24.56 8.66
CA GLU A 615 8.98 -24.57 10.00
C GLU A 615 10.35 -25.27 10.07
N GLN A 616 10.64 -26.20 9.15
CA GLN A 616 11.99 -26.77 9.01
C GLN A 616 13.08 -25.74 8.65
N SER A 617 12.71 -24.59 8.06
CA SER A 617 13.65 -23.55 7.62
C SER A 617 13.41 -22.17 8.22
N LEU A 618 12.24 -21.91 8.82
CA LEU A 618 11.81 -20.61 9.34
C LEU A 618 11.13 -20.72 10.72
N GLY A 619 10.65 -19.61 11.26
CA GLY A 619 9.78 -19.57 12.45
C GLY A 619 10.50 -19.59 13.81
N SER A 620 11.79 -19.92 13.86
CA SER A 620 12.62 -19.89 15.08
C SER A 620 14.10 -19.68 14.77
N ILE A 621 14.90 -19.41 15.81
CA ILE A 621 16.34 -19.14 15.73
C ILE A 621 17.11 -20.41 16.09
N GLU A 622 17.34 -21.25 15.09
CA GLU A 622 17.99 -22.56 15.27
C GLU A 622 19.08 -22.80 14.21
N ALA A 623 20.06 -23.64 14.54
CA ALA A 623 21.09 -24.04 13.59
C ALA A 623 20.47 -24.68 12.33
N ARG A 624 21.07 -24.39 11.17
CA ARG A 624 20.63 -24.78 9.82
C ARG A 624 19.36 -24.08 9.30
N LYS A 625 18.56 -23.39 10.12
CA LYS A 625 17.46 -22.55 9.62
C LYS A 625 17.98 -21.33 8.86
N LEU A 626 17.10 -20.67 8.10
CA LEU A 626 17.46 -19.49 7.34
C LEU A 626 17.78 -18.30 8.28
N ALA A 627 18.71 -17.45 7.85
CA ALA A 627 19.07 -16.22 8.55
C ALA A 627 18.01 -15.14 8.29
N ASP A 628 16.83 -15.36 8.88
CA ASP A 628 15.61 -14.56 8.75
C ASP A 628 15.15 -14.16 10.16
N PHE A 629 15.61 -13.02 10.64
CA PHE A 629 15.39 -12.57 12.01
C PHE A 629 15.54 -11.05 12.16
N PHE A 630 15.08 -10.50 13.27
CA PHE A 630 15.22 -9.08 13.59
C PHE A 630 15.53 -8.87 15.06
N ILE A 631 16.00 -7.66 15.40
CA ILE A 631 16.38 -7.25 16.75
C ILE A 631 15.59 -6.00 17.14
N VAL A 632 14.97 -6.05 18.32
CA VAL A 632 14.34 -4.90 18.99
C VAL A 632 15.04 -4.62 20.31
N ASP A 633 14.90 -3.39 20.80
CA ASP A 633 15.19 -3.09 22.21
C ASP A 633 14.00 -3.53 23.09
N GLY A 634 14.26 -3.84 24.35
CA GLY A 634 13.24 -4.31 25.30
C GLY A 634 12.77 -5.76 25.08
N ASP A 635 11.62 -6.08 25.69
CA ASP A 635 11.10 -7.45 25.84
C ASP A 635 9.67 -7.58 25.27
N PRO A 636 9.53 -8.03 24.01
CA PRO A 636 8.24 -8.18 23.36
C PRO A 636 7.42 -9.38 23.87
N THR A 637 7.98 -10.25 24.73
CA THR A 637 7.16 -11.26 25.44
C THR A 637 6.34 -10.62 26.56
N LYS A 638 6.55 -9.32 26.85
CA LYS A 638 5.81 -8.51 27.83
C LYS A 638 5.05 -7.33 27.20
N ASP A 639 5.61 -6.69 26.18
CA ASP A 639 5.02 -5.53 25.51
C ASP A 639 5.23 -5.59 23.98
N LEU A 640 4.17 -5.82 23.21
CA LEU A 640 4.22 -5.82 21.74
C LEU A 640 4.55 -4.45 21.13
N GLY A 641 4.43 -3.35 21.90
CA GLY A 641 4.73 -2.00 21.45
C GLY A 641 6.17 -1.83 20.96
N VAL A 642 7.13 -2.60 21.50
CA VAL A 642 8.55 -2.55 21.09
C VAL A 642 8.80 -3.09 19.69
N LEU A 643 7.85 -3.82 19.08
CA LEU A 643 8.00 -4.34 17.70
C LEU A 643 8.13 -3.23 16.64
N LYS A 644 7.71 -2.00 16.95
CA LYS A 644 7.91 -0.82 16.07
C LYS A 644 9.34 -0.28 16.10
N GLN A 645 10.15 -0.71 17.07
CA GLN A 645 11.50 -0.21 17.35
C GLN A 645 12.58 -1.19 16.84
N VAL A 646 12.40 -1.73 15.62
CA VAL A 646 13.38 -2.64 15.01
C VAL A 646 14.68 -1.90 14.72
N ARG A 647 15.80 -2.43 15.23
CA ARG A 647 17.15 -1.83 15.13
C ARG A 647 18.02 -2.49 14.06
N LEU A 648 17.71 -3.73 13.71
CA LEU A 648 18.38 -4.53 12.70
C LEU A 648 17.41 -5.61 12.20
N VAL A 649 17.39 -5.86 10.88
CA VAL A 649 16.71 -7.01 10.27
C VAL A 649 17.70 -7.75 9.37
N VAL A 650 17.60 -9.08 9.37
CA VAL A 650 18.31 -9.98 8.46
C VAL A 650 17.28 -10.80 7.70
N LYS A 651 17.40 -10.88 6.38
CA LYS A 651 16.57 -11.74 5.51
C LYS A 651 17.46 -12.45 4.50
N ASN A 652 17.40 -13.79 4.46
CA ASN A 652 18.35 -14.63 3.72
C ASN A 652 19.82 -14.22 3.99
N GLY A 653 20.17 -13.80 5.21
CA GLY A 653 21.53 -13.34 5.53
C GLY A 653 21.92 -11.93 5.06
N VAL A 654 21.05 -11.22 4.32
CA VAL A 654 21.25 -9.81 3.97
C VAL A 654 20.82 -8.95 5.17
N VAL A 655 21.71 -8.08 5.64
CA VAL A 655 21.50 -7.24 6.83
C VAL A 655 21.07 -5.83 6.43
N TYR A 656 20.05 -5.29 7.09
CA TYR A 656 19.54 -3.93 6.90
C TYR A 656 19.39 -3.21 8.25
N ALA A 657 19.61 -1.90 8.25
CA ALA A 657 19.18 -0.99 9.32
C ALA A 657 17.82 -0.37 8.94
N PRO A 658 16.73 -0.64 9.69
CA PRO A 658 15.40 -0.10 9.38
C PRO A 658 15.35 1.43 9.28
N SER A 659 16.16 2.15 10.06
CA SER A 659 16.26 3.62 10.02
C SER A 659 16.72 4.16 8.65
N GLU A 660 17.57 3.43 7.92
CA GLU A 660 18.04 3.82 6.59
C GLU A 660 16.92 3.64 5.54
N ILE A 661 16.12 2.57 5.67
CA ILE A 661 14.91 2.36 4.87
C ILE A 661 13.90 3.47 5.19
N HIS A 662 13.58 3.71 6.47
CA HIS A 662 12.66 4.76 6.89
C HIS A 662 12.97 6.12 6.27
N ALA A 663 14.26 6.52 6.25
CA ALA A 663 14.70 7.77 5.62
C ALA A 663 14.35 7.87 4.12
N ARG A 664 14.36 6.76 3.36
CA ARG A 664 14.00 6.72 1.93
C ARG A 664 12.48 6.80 1.66
N TYR A 665 11.66 6.73 2.71
CA TYR A 665 10.21 6.91 2.68
C TYR A 665 9.76 8.17 3.42
N GLY A 666 10.69 9.04 3.85
CA GLY A 666 10.38 10.22 4.66
C GLY A 666 9.88 9.92 6.07
N ILE A 667 10.05 8.68 6.55
CA ILE A 667 9.66 8.25 7.89
C ILE A 667 10.77 8.62 8.88
N ARG A 668 10.42 9.28 9.99
CA ARG A 668 11.33 9.47 11.12
C ARG A 668 11.58 8.13 11.80
N ALA A 669 12.83 7.72 11.98
CA ALA A 669 13.17 6.45 12.62
C ALA A 669 12.54 6.29 14.02
N PHE A 670 12.26 5.04 14.39
CA PHE A 670 11.68 4.66 15.68
C PHE A 670 12.70 4.25 16.73
N ALA A 671 13.91 3.88 16.30
CA ALA A 671 15.02 3.48 17.15
C ALA A 671 16.36 3.79 16.48
N GLU A 672 17.40 3.98 17.29
CA GLU A 672 18.78 4.07 16.81
C GLU A 672 19.24 2.71 16.25
N PRO A 673 19.87 2.67 15.06
CA PRO A 673 20.35 1.42 14.48
C PRO A 673 21.45 0.79 15.35
N LEU A 674 21.68 -0.51 15.16
CA LEU A 674 22.93 -1.12 15.63
C LEU A 674 24.09 -0.61 14.76
N LEU A 675 25.30 -0.58 15.33
CA LEU A 675 26.51 -0.26 14.57
C LEU A 675 26.80 -1.39 13.58
N LEU A 676 26.49 -1.16 12.31
CA LEU A 676 26.78 -2.07 11.22
C LEU A 676 28.19 -1.79 10.67
N PRO A 677 29.07 -2.80 10.54
CA PRO A 677 30.37 -2.65 9.88
C PRO A 677 30.22 -2.06 8.48
N THR A 678 31.10 -1.15 8.11
CA THR A 678 31.16 -0.61 6.74
C THR A 678 31.55 -1.72 5.78
N VAL A 679 30.72 -1.93 4.75
CA VAL A 679 31.07 -2.79 3.62
C VAL A 679 32.27 -2.14 2.94
N ALA A 680 33.38 -2.87 2.80
CA ALA A 680 34.46 -2.46 1.92
C ALA A 680 33.88 -2.47 0.50
N GLN A 681 33.79 -1.30 -0.14
CA GLN A 681 33.29 -1.26 -1.51
C GLN A 681 34.19 -2.13 -2.41
N PRO A 682 33.61 -2.91 -3.33
CA PRO A 682 34.42 -3.57 -4.35
C PRO A 682 35.21 -2.49 -5.11
N PRO A 683 36.47 -2.74 -5.48
CA PRO A 683 37.23 -1.80 -6.30
C PRO A 683 36.50 -1.56 -7.64
N GLU A 684 36.51 -0.30 -8.07
CA GLU A 684 35.88 0.18 -9.33
C GLU A 684 36.39 -0.53 -10.59
#